data_AF-A0A7W1BU06-F1
#
_entry.id   AF-A0A7W1BU06-F1
#
_cell.length_a   1.000
_cell.length_b   1.000
_cell.length_c   1.000
_cell.angle_alpha   90.00
_cell.angle_beta   90.00
_cell.angle_gamma   90.00
#
_symmetry.space_group_name_H-M   'P 1'
#
loop_
_entity.id
_entity.type
_entity.pdbx_description
1 polymer ?
#
loop_
_entity_poly.entity_id
_entity_poly.type
_entity_poly.pdbx_seq_one_letter_code
_entity_poly.pdbx_strand_id
1 'polypeptide(L)'
;MTLLFADIEGSTRLLHTLGERFAPMRRRMRELVRASATAHGGHEVDWAGDGAFLAFSRASEAVAAAAEIQQALAREPWPPEGALRVRTGLHTGEPELGEEGYVGMDVVIAARICAAGHGDQIIVSRATRDLAGSEPLPDASFRSLGRHRLKDVPSAEQLFQLVGSDLPDDFPPLRTLGGATLPALHHRLVGRTRDLTAINGLLGRPDIRLVTITGPGGAGKSRLALEVAGAAAVERPVHLVGLAPLSDPDLVPGAIARAIGVRESPERPLIDAVGDALAGTGTLLVLDNLEHLPAAAQSVGRLLDRAPDVTLLTTSRVPLRLSGEHVVLLSPLPLDDASELFAELAAARGVVLREDAMPSVRKICHRLDGLPLAIELVAARLVVLPPAQILDALDEGLALEMEGPIDLPERQRTLRATIEWSYGLLNDRQRALHEALAVFAGGCTLADARAIASSTSRLLPDLESLVAWSLLRSDVADGNVRLSMLETVREYAVSRLDSEGKLEDLREKHAEQFLALAAAAESELTGSAHAEWLDRLEHELDNIRAMLDWCVSAGRVEDALRATSALDRFWRAHAHVSEARRWLTLGLGLADDLSVEIRAEALRSAARHATAQSDWNAAAALLEEARELFRECERGYDEVTALAYLGWIALRRDEPERAEELCHEALTLSRKLEHPGATAAALMTLGDVRSTQGDHEGALAEYEEAVTLRRGLDDPLLVADAIYNLGMTAFQGGNLARARPAFEEALELARELDEAPWVGAAQFMLGQLDLAAGENGSAIERADEALAVYTSLEDDRSRARCLVVLAGAAAGEGSLEDAARLLGGAEALRGDLPLDSFELPILDRWTPVLDVDLGVQRLNVLKADGARTQGRTGVREIVSSIIEE
;
A
#
# COMPACT_ATOMS: atom_id res chain seq x y z
N MET A 1 28.17 41.99 -18.88
CA MET A 1 27.99 42.54 -20.25
C MET A 1 27.22 41.55 -21.09
N THR A 2 26.39 41.99 -22.05
CA THR A 2 25.63 41.08 -22.92
C THR A 2 26.28 40.98 -24.29
N LEU A 3 26.59 39.76 -24.71
CA LEU A 3 27.21 39.41 -25.98
C LEU A 3 26.13 38.90 -26.94
N LEU A 4 26.15 39.38 -28.19
CA LEU A 4 25.22 38.99 -29.25
C LEU A 4 26.03 38.49 -30.45
N PHE A 5 25.74 37.26 -30.87
CA PHE A 5 26.21 36.68 -32.12
C PHE A 5 25.06 36.58 -33.11
N ALA A 6 25.32 36.91 -34.37
CA ALA A 6 24.36 36.73 -35.45
C ALA A 6 25.04 36.23 -36.72
N ASP A 7 24.64 35.08 -37.26
CA ASP A 7 25.21 34.49 -38.49
C ASP A 7 24.14 34.04 -39.48
N ILE A 8 24.52 33.87 -40.75
CA ILE A 8 23.60 33.45 -41.81
C ILE A 8 23.45 31.93 -41.78
N GLU A 9 22.23 31.44 -41.64
CA GLU A 9 21.99 30.00 -41.71
C GLU A 9 22.24 29.48 -43.14
N GLY A 10 23.12 28.49 -43.27
CA GLY A 10 23.39 27.84 -44.57
C GLY A 10 24.15 28.74 -45.57
N SER A 11 24.97 29.66 -45.08
CA SER A 11 25.69 30.65 -45.90
C SER A 11 26.52 30.08 -47.06
N THR A 12 27.15 28.92 -46.89
CA THR A 12 27.87 28.22 -47.98
C THR A 12 26.95 27.86 -49.15
N ARG A 13 25.73 27.40 -48.85
CA ARG A 13 24.71 27.08 -49.87
C ARG A 13 24.23 28.36 -50.54
N LEU A 14 23.97 29.40 -49.75
CA LEU A 14 23.50 30.70 -50.26
C LEU A 14 24.56 31.37 -51.16
N LEU A 15 25.85 31.26 -50.81
CA LEU A 15 26.98 31.69 -51.65
C LEU A 15 27.00 30.95 -52.98
N HIS A 16 26.81 29.63 -52.97
CA HIS A 16 26.77 28.83 -54.20
C HIS A 16 25.56 29.19 -55.08
N THR A 17 24.40 29.46 -54.48
CA THR A 17 23.17 29.81 -55.21
C THR A 17 23.22 31.22 -55.80
N LEU A 18 23.77 32.20 -55.07
CA LEU A 18 23.77 33.61 -55.48
C LEU A 18 25.03 34.04 -56.24
N GLY A 19 26.14 33.31 -56.13
CA GLY A 19 27.40 33.62 -56.78
C GLY A 19 27.88 35.05 -56.46
N GLU A 20 28.12 35.86 -57.50
CA GLU A 20 28.58 37.25 -57.36
C GLU A 20 27.58 38.16 -56.60
N ARG A 21 26.30 37.81 -56.55
CA ARG A 21 25.25 38.58 -55.84
C ARG A 21 25.30 38.42 -54.32
N PHE A 22 26.05 37.44 -53.80
CA PHE A 22 26.18 37.23 -52.36
C PHE A 22 26.94 38.36 -51.65
N ALA A 23 27.97 38.95 -52.29
CA ALA A 23 28.76 40.00 -51.66
C ALA A 23 27.99 41.32 -51.42
N PRO A 24 27.17 41.83 -52.37
CA PRO A 24 26.25 42.95 -52.12
C PRO A 24 25.22 42.65 -51.03
N MET A 25 24.62 41.45 -51.03
CA MET A 25 23.66 41.03 -50.01
C MET A 25 24.26 41.05 -48.61
N ARG A 26 25.45 40.48 -48.44
CA ARG A 26 26.18 40.49 -47.17
C ARG A 26 26.53 41.91 -46.71
N ARG A 27 26.89 42.81 -47.63
CA ARG A 27 27.14 44.22 -47.31
C ARG A 27 25.89 44.88 -46.75
N ARG A 28 24.74 44.65 -47.39
CA ARG A 28 23.46 45.21 -46.95
C ARG A 28 23.02 44.65 -45.58
N MET A 29 23.17 43.35 -45.36
CA MET A 29 22.94 42.74 -44.04
C MET A 29 23.81 43.41 -42.97
N ARG A 30 25.11 43.61 -43.24
CA ARG A 30 26.02 44.29 -42.31
C ARG A 30 25.58 45.72 -41.98
N GLU A 31 25.10 46.47 -42.97
CA GLU A 31 24.56 47.82 -42.75
C GLU A 31 23.35 47.79 -41.82
N LEU A 32 22.40 46.87 -42.03
CA LEU A 32 21.19 46.73 -41.20
C LEU A 32 21.52 46.29 -39.78
N VAL A 33 22.41 45.30 -39.62
CA VAL A 33 22.85 44.82 -38.30
C VAL A 33 23.56 45.93 -37.52
N ARG A 34 24.47 46.67 -38.17
CA ARG A 34 25.18 47.80 -37.53
C ARG A 34 24.24 48.94 -37.15
N ALA A 35 23.29 49.28 -38.01
CA ALA A 35 22.33 50.35 -37.74
C ALA A 35 21.47 50.02 -36.51
N SER A 36 20.91 48.80 -36.47
CA SER A 36 20.08 48.32 -35.36
C SER A 36 20.88 48.21 -34.06
N ALA A 37 22.10 47.67 -34.11
CA ALA A 37 22.98 47.61 -32.96
C ALA A 37 23.29 49.01 -32.39
N THR A 38 23.62 49.97 -33.26
CA THR A 38 23.96 51.34 -32.87
C THR A 38 22.77 52.07 -32.26
N ALA A 39 21.57 51.89 -32.83
CA ALA A 39 20.33 52.47 -32.32
C ALA A 39 20.02 52.07 -30.86
N HIS A 40 20.47 50.88 -30.46
CA HIS A 40 20.29 50.32 -29.13
C HIS A 40 21.57 50.31 -28.28
N GLY A 41 22.57 51.15 -28.59
CA GLY A 41 23.77 51.30 -27.75
C GLY A 41 24.79 50.14 -27.83
N GLY A 42 24.64 49.26 -28.82
CA GLY A 42 25.56 48.17 -29.10
C GLY A 42 26.88 48.64 -29.69
N HIS A 43 27.96 47.95 -29.33
CA HIS A 43 29.29 48.14 -29.88
C HIS A 43 29.67 46.93 -30.74
N GLU A 44 30.19 47.21 -31.93
CA GLU A 44 30.76 46.18 -32.79
C GLU A 44 32.10 45.70 -32.22
N VAL A 45 32.24 44.38 -32.06
CA VAL A 45 33.46 43.73 -31.57
C VAL A 45 34.25 43.16 -32.75
N ASP A 46 33.64 42.27 -33.53
CA ASP A 46 34.28 41.63 -34.69
C ASP A 46 33.27 41.12 -35.72
N TRP A 47 33.73 40.83 -36.94
CA TRP A 47 33.02 40.16 -38.01
C TRP A 47 33.82 38.95 -38.53
N ALA A 48 33.57 37.78 -37.97
CA ALA A 48 34.16 36.53 -38.45
C ALA A 48 33.32 35.94 -39.61
N GLY A 49 33.79 36.14 -40.84
CA GLY A 49 33.13 35.61 -42.04
C GLY A 49 31.77 36.28 -42.32
N ASP A 50 30.70 35.51 -42.19
CA ASP A 50 29.30 35.93 -42.32
C ASP A 50 28.62 36.20 -40.97
N GLY A 51 29.32 35.99 -39.85
CA GLY A 51 28.84 36.28 -38.50
C GLY A 51 29.20 37.67 -37.99
N ALA A 52 28.29 38.27 -37.23
CA ALA A 52 28.47 39.49 -36.44
C ALA A 52 28.72 39.13 -34.99
N PHE A 53 29.69 39.78 -34.36
CA PHE A 53 29.89 39.75 -32.90
C PHE A 53 29.74 41.16 -32.33
N LEU A 54 28.71 41.35 -31.50
CA LEU A 54 28.32 42.62 -30.89
C LEU A 54 28.30 42.51 -29.36
N ALA A 55 28.54 43.63 -28.68
CA ALA A 55 28.48 43.72 -27.22
C ALA A 55 27.62 44.90 -26.74
N PHE A 56 26.89 44.70 -25.65
CA PHE A 56 25.95 45.66 -25.08
C PHE A 56 26.14 45.80 -23.58
N SER A 57 25.95 47.02 -23.07
CA SER A 57 26.07 47.31 -21.64
C SER A 57 24.91 46.74 -20.81
N ARG A 58 23.73 46.56 -21.43
CA ARG A 58 22.51 46.05 -20.80
C ARG A 58 21.86 44.93 -21.62
N ALA A 59 21.26 43.96 -20.92
CA ALA A 59 20.55 42.85 -21.55
C ALA A 59 19.29 43.28 -22.32
N SER A 60 18.52 44.24 -21.80
CA SER A 60 17.34 44.78 -22.48
C SER A 60 17.68 45.47 -23.80
N GLU A 61 18.79 46.22 -23.85
CA GLU A 61 19.31 46.86 -25.07
C GLU A 61 19.71 45.82 -26.12
N ALA A 62 20.40 44.75 -25.71
CA ALA A 62 20.79 43.66 -26.61
C ALA A 62 19.57 42.92 -27.19
N VAL A 63 18.56 42.65 -26.36
CA VAL A 63 17.31 42.00 -26.80
C VAL A 63 16.52 42.89 -27.76
N ALA A 64 16.44 44.20 -27.49
CA ALA A 64 15.84 45.18 -28.39
C ALA A 64 16.55 45.23 -29.73
N ALA A 65 17.89 45.29 -29.72
CA ALA A 65 18.70 45.24 -30.93
C ALA A 65 18.48 43.95 -31.73
N ALA A 66 18.43 42.79 -31.06
CA ALA A 66 18.18 41.51 -31.73
C ALA A 66 16.81 41.48 -32.44
N ALA A 67 15.77 42.01 -31.78
CA ALA A 67 14.44 42.12 -32.38
C ALA A 67 14.43 43.07 -33.58
N GLU A 68 15.03 44.26 -33.45
CA GLU A 68 15.12 45.23 -34.55
C GLU A 68 15.93 44.67 -35.74
N ILE A 69 17.01 43.93 -35.49
CA ILE A 69 17.79 43.23 -36.52
C ILE A 69 16.88 42.31 -37.33
N GLN A 70 16.11 41.44 -36.67
CA GLN A 70 15.23 40.50 -37.38
C GLN A 70 14.14 41.22 -38.17
N GLN A 71 13.53 42.26 -37.61
CA GLN A 71 12.51 43.06 -38.29
C GLN A 71 13.07 43.82 -39.50
N ALA A 72 14.26 44.41 -39.36
CA ALA A 72 14.94 45.12 -40.44
C ALA A 72 15.32 44.18 -41.59
N LEU A 73 15.82 42.98 -41.27
CA LEU A 73 16.15 41.95 -42.26
C LEU A 73 14.89 41.41 -42.96
N ALA A 74 13.77 41.25 -42.24
CA ALA A 74 12.51 40.78 -42.81
C ALA A 74 11.86 41.80 -43.77
N ARG A 75 12.05 43.10 -43.53
CA ARG A 75 11.50 44.18 -44.37
C ARG A 75 12.34 44.46 -45.63
N GLU A 76 13.61 44.05 -45.65
CA GLU A 76 14.50 44.29 -46.78
C GLU A 76 14.16 43.35 -47.97
N PRO A 77 14.03 43.87 -49.20
CA PRO A 77 13.68 43.05 -50.37
C PRO A 77 14.89 42.26 -50.89
N TRP A 78 15.11 41.07 -50.33
CA TRP A 78 16.18 40.16 -50.76
C TRP A 78 15.89 39.50 -52.12
N PRO A 79 16.93 39.05 -52.86
CA PRO A 79 16.76 38.34 -54.13
C PRO A 79 15.88 37.08 -53.98
N PRO A 80 14.97 36.79 -54.94
CA PRO A 80 14.03 35.67 -54.85
C PRO A 80 14.70 34.29 -54.90
N GLU A 81 15.94 34.20 -55.39
CA GLU A 81 16.66 32.93 -55.53
C GLU A 81 17.28 32.41 -54.22
N GLY A 82 17.06 33.09 -53.08
CA GLY A 82 17.41 32.58 -51.75
C GLY A 82 17.06 33.54 -50.63
N ALA A 83 16.25 33.09 -49.67
CA ALA A 83 15.89 33.88 -48.49
C ALA A 83 17.12 34.05 -47.55
N LEU A 84 17.44 35.29 -47.19
CA LEU A 84 18.40 35.55 -46.11
C LEU A 84 17.72 35.17 -44.80
N ARG A 85 18.30 34.21 -44.07
CA ARG A 85 17.86 33.90 -42.72
C ARG A 85 19.03 34.01 -41.75
N VAL A 86 18.90 34.90 -40.78
CA VAL A 86 19.94 35.18 -39.80
C VAL A 86 19.48 34.67 -38.47
N ARG A 87 20.28 33.84 -37.81
CA ARG A 87 19.98 33.39 -36.45
C ARG A 87 20.76 34.23 -35.45
N THR A 88 20.24 34.39 -34.24
CA THR A 88 20.82 35.27 -33.23
C THR A 88 20.89 34.57 -31.88
N GLY A 89 22.06 34.62 -31.24
CA GLY A 89 22.29 34.08 -29.90
C GLY A 89 22.82 35.12 -28.94
N LEU A 90 22.22 35.24 -27.76
CA LEU A 90 22.61 36.21 -26.73
C LEU A 90 22.97 35.53 -25.41
N HIS A 91 24.06 35.97 -24.81
CA HIS A 91 24.49 35.53 -23.48
C HIS A 91 25.00 36.71 -22.66
N THR A 92 24.68 36.73 -21.37
CA THR A 92 25.16 37.74 -20.43
C THR A 92 26.11 37.10 -19.44
N GLY A 93 27.33 37.61 -19.39
CA GLY A 93 28.41 37.12 -18.54
C GLY A 93 29.48 38.19 -18.29
N GLU A 94 30.67 37.75 -17.89
CA GLU A 94 31.82 38.56 -17.51
C GLU A 94 33.06 38.17 -18.34
N PRO A 95 33.05 38.41 -19.67
CA PRO A 95 34.18 38.05 -20.52
C PRO A 95 35.41 38.94 -20.23
N GLU A 96 36.60 38.38 -20.47
CA GLU A 96 37.85 39.10 -20.32
C GLU A 96 38.14 39.94 -21.58
N LEU A 97 38.71 41.14 -21.41
CA LEU A 97 39.15 41.98 -22.54
C LEU A 97 40.61 41.65 -22.89
N GLY A 98 40.83 41.00 -24.03
CA GLY A 98 42.15 40.69 -24.59
C GLY A 98 42.61 41.70 -25.65
N GLU A 99 43.77 41.45 -26.27
CA GLU A 99 44.38 42.34 -27.28
C GLU A 99 43.54 42.50 -28.56
N GLU A 100 42.77 41.47 -28.94
CA GLU A 100 41.94 41.45 -30.17
C GLU A 100 40.42 41.58 -29.88
N GLY A 101 40.01 41.85 -28.63
CA GLY A 101 38.60 41.98 -28.24
C GLY A 101 38.23 41.13 -27.02
N TYR A 102 36.96 40.77 -26.89
CA TYR A 102 36.48 39.94 -25.77
C TYR A 102 36.83 38.47 -25.98
N VAL A 103 37.37 37.83 -24.94
CA VAL A 103 37.74 36.42 -24.89
C VAL A 103 37.19 35.75 -23.63
N GLY A 104 37.19 34.42 -23.61
CA GLY A 104 36.73 33.62 -22.47
C GLY A 104 35.47 32.81 -22.74
N MET A 105 35.01 32.07 -21.72
CA MET A 105 33.94 31.09 -21.85
C MET A 105 32.59 31.73 -22.23
N ASP A 106 32.29 32.93 -21.74
CA ASP A 106 31.03 33.63 -22.06
C ASP A 106 30.89 33.96 -23.55
N VAL A 107 32.00 34.22 -24.24
CA VAL A 107 32.05 34.42 -25.69
C VAL A 107 31.72 33.11 -26.41
N VAL A 108 32.30 32.00 -25.94
CA VAL A 108 32.02 30.66 -26.47
C VAL A 108 30.55 30.30 -26.28
N ILE A 109 29.99 30.54 -25.09
CA ILE A 109 28.58 30.27 -24.81
C ILE A 109 27.67 31.08 -25.74
N ALA A 110 27.90 32.39 -25.88
CA ALA A 110 27.12 33.24 -26.77
C ALA A 110 27.14 32.74 -28.23
N ALA A 111 28.32 32.39 -28.74
CA ALA A 111 28.49 31.85 -30.09
C ALA A 111 27.80 30.49 -30.26
N ARG A 112 27.83 29.63 -29.23
CA ARG A 112 27.20 28.30 -29.26
C ARG A 112 25.69 28.36 -29.15
N ILE A 113 25.14 29.33 -28.42
CA ILE A 113 23.70 29.61 -28.40
C ILE A 113 23.24 30.02 -29.81
N CYS A 114 23.96 30.92 -30.48
CA CYS A 114 23.66 31.32 -31.85
C CYS A 114 23.70 30.11 -32.81
N ALA A 115 24.76 29.29 -32.70
CA ALA A 115 24.94 28.12 -33.55
C ALA A 115 23.87 27.02 -33.36
N ALA A 116 23.23 26.94 -32.18
CA ALA A 116 22.18 25.98 -31.88
C ALA A 116 20.81 26.34 -32.49
N GLY A 117 20.61 27.61 -32.84
CA GLY A 117 19.36 28.12 -33.40
C GLY A 117 19.19 27.91 -34.90
N HIS A 118 17.97 28.18 -35.36
CA HIS A 118 17.58 28.20 -36.78
C HIS A 118 17.51 29.65 -37.27
N GLY A 119 17.59 29.86 -38.59
CA GLY A 119 17.50 31.18 -39.19
C GLY A 119 16.21 31.90 -38.80
N ASP A 120 16.30 33.20 -38.56
CA ASP A 120 15.27 34.11 -38.04
C ASP A 120 14.99 33.98 -36.52
N GLN A 121 15.60 32.99 -35.86
CA GLN A 121 15.40 32.73 -34.43
C GLN A 121 16.31 33.59 -33.55
N ILE A 122 15.75 34.11 -32.44
CA ILE A 122 16.49 34.79 -31.38
C ILE A 122 16.47 33.91 -30.12
N ILE A 123 17.64 33.43 -29.69
CA ILE A 123 17.81 32.60 -28.50
C ILE A 123 18.64 33.32 -27.47
N VAL A 124 18.22 33.26 -26.21
CA VAL A 124 18.91 33.89 -25.09
C VAL A 124 19.23 32.87 -23.99
N SER A 125 20.32 33.07 -23.27
CA SER A 125 20.59 32.36 -22.02
C SER A 125 19.67 32.84 -20.89
N ARG A 126 19.54 32.02 -19.85
CA ARG A 126 18.85 32.41 -18.60
C ARG A 126 19.32 33.74 -18.04
N ALA A 127 20.63 33.96 -17.98
CA ALA A 127 21.21 35.20 -17.44
C ALA A 127 20.73 36.44 -18.21
N THR A 128 20.68 36.35 -19.54
CA THR A 128 20.15 37.44 -20.38
C THR A 128 18.65 37.65 -20.14
N ARG A 129 17.86 36.57 -20.07
CA ARG A 129 16.41 36.64 -19.80
C ARG A 129 16.13 37.29 -18.44
N ASP A 130 16.83 36.87 -17.40
CA ASP A 130 16.58 37.33 -16.03
C ASP A 130 16.93 38.83 -15.88
N LEU A 131 17.97 39.31 -16.57
CA LEU A 131 18.34 40.73 -16.58
C LEU A 131 17.51 41.60 -17.54
N ALA A 132 16.94 41.03 -18.59
CA ALA A 132 16.07 41.74 -19.53
C ALA A 132 14.62 41.86 -19.03
N GLY A 133 14.20 41.02 -18.07
CA GLY A 133 12.82 40.96 -17.55
C GLY A 133 11.94 39.97 -18.32
N SER A 134 10.75 39.67 -17.79
CA SER A 134 9.80 38.73 -18.43
C SER A 134 9.17 39.27 -19.71
N GLU A 135 9.03 40.60 -19.80
CA GLU A 135 8.50 41.35 -20.95
C GLU A 135 9.56 42.38 -21.37
N PRO A 136 10.58 41.96 -22.15
CA PRO A 136 11.70 42.82 -22.50
C PRO A 136 11.34 43.93 -23.51
N LEU A 137 10.23 43.77 -24.24
CA LEU A 137 9.70 44.70 -25.25
C LEU A 137 8.16 44.68 -25.20
N PRO A 138 7.48 45.73 -25.69
CA PRO A 138 6.03 45.69 -25.89
C PRO A 138 5.65 44.50 -26.77
N ASP A 139 4.67 43.71 -26.33
CA ASP A 139 4.16 42.53 -27.03
C ASP A 139 5.21 41.43 -27.31
N ALA A 140 6.31 41.37 -26.54
CA ALA A 140 7.25 40.27 -26.59
C ALA A 140 7.54 39.66 -25.20
N SER A 141 7.70 38.34 -25.18
CA SER A 141 8.01 37.55 -23.98
C SER A 141 9.03 36.45 -24.29
N PHE A 142 9.49 35.77 -23.24
CA PHE A 142 10.40 34.63 -23.37
C PHE A 142 9.68 33.29 -23.21
N ARG A 143 9.78 32.43 -24.23
CA ARG A 143 9.35 31.03 -24.15
C ARG A 143 10.52 30.14 -23.78
N SER A 144 10.38 29.35 -22.72
CA SER A 144 11.41 28.38 -22.31
C SER A 144 11.58 27.29 -23.37
N LEU A 145 12.83 27.04 -23.77
CA LEU A 145 13.19 25.93 -24.65
C LEU A 145 13.71 24.71 -23.89
N GLY A 146 13.98 24.85 -22.58
CA GLY A 146 14.50 23.77 -21.74
C GLY A 146 16.02 23.85 -21.52
N ARG A 147 16.59 22.78 -20.98
CA ARG A 147 18.03 22.65 -20.71
C ARG A 147 18.71 21.98 -21.90
N HIS A 148 19.77 22.62 -22.41
CA HIS A 148 20.48 22.18 -23.58
C HIS A 148 21.99 22.12 -23.33
N ARG A 149 22.62 21.00 -23.73
CA ARG A 149 24.08 20.92 -23.75
C ARG A 149 24.62 21.48 -25.06
N LEU A 150 25.37 22.56 -24.94
CA LEU A 150 26.03 23.24 -26.05
C LEU A 150 27.41 22.62 -26.30
N LYS A 151 27.83 22.57 -27.57
CA LYS A 151 29.12 21.98 -27.96
C LYS A 151 30.28 22.70 -27.27
N ASP A 152 31.15 21.92 -26.61
CA ASP A 152 32.34 22.38 -25.88
C ASP A 152 32.02 23.29 -24.66
N VAL A 153 30.77 23.32 -24.19
CA VAL A 153 30.35 24.01 -22.96
C VAL A 153 30.18 22.98 -21.83
N PRO A 154 30.82 23.15 -20.66
CA PRO A 154 30.83 22.13 -19.59
C PRO A 154 29.44 21.83 -18.99
N SER A 155 28.59 22.85 -18.86
CA SER A 155 27.25 22.76 -18.24
C SER A 155 26.13 22.88 -19.26
N ALA A 156 24.99 22.24 -18.98
CA ALA A 156 23.77 22.44 -19.76
C ALA A 156 23.13 23.80 -19.43
N GLU A 157 22.87 24.59 -20.47
CA GLU A 157 22.31 25.94 -20.40
C GLU A 157 20.78 25.89 -20.49
N GLN A 158 20.09 26.64 -19.65
CA GLN A 158 18.66 26.90 -19.82
C GLN A 158 18.49 27.98 -20.88
N LEU A 159 17.81 27.65 -21.98
CA LEU A 159 17.65 28.53 -23.13
C LEU A 159 16.20 29.00 -23.28
N PHE A 160 16.04 30.20 -23.82
CA PHE A 160 14.75 30.82 -24.08
C PHE A 160 14.71 31.40 -25.49
N GLN A 161 13.54 31.33 -26.12
CA GLN A 161 13.26 32.03 -27.37
C GLN A 161 12.53 33.34 -27.06
N LEU A 162 12.93 34.43 -27.73
CA LEU A 162 12.13 35.64 -27.75
C LEU A 162 10.93 35.45 -28.71
N VAL A 163 9.72 35.68 -28.22
CA VAL A 163 8.46 35.53 -28.98
C VAL A 163 7.71 36.86 -28.94
N GLY A 164 7.24 37.35 -30.08
CA GLY A 164 6.43 38.57 -30.18
C GLY A 164 5.70 38.66 -31.51
N SER A 165 4.74 39.58 -31.64
CA SER A 165 3.81 39.65 -32.79
C SER A 165 4.49 39.78 -34.17
N ASP A 166 5.65 40.42 -34.20
CA ASP A 166 6.41 40.74 -35.41
C ASP A 166 7.67 39.86 -35.57
N LEU A 167 7.77 38.77 -34.81
CA LEU A 167 8.88 37.81 -34.86
C LEU A 167 8.34 36.41 -35.16
N PRO A 168 9.03 35.59 -35.97
CA PRO A 168 8.65 34.20 -36.13
C PRO A 168 8.73 33.47 -34.78
N ASP A 169 7.75 32.63 -34.48
CA ASP A 169 7.63 31.94 -33.19
C ASP A 169 7.63 30.41 -33.30
N ASP A 170 7.37 29.85 -34.48
CA ASP A 170 7.41 28.41 -34.74
C ASP A 170 8.76 27.97 -35.34
N PHE A 171 9.53 27.20 -34.57
CA PHE A 171 10.82 26.64 -35.00
C PHE A 171 10.95 25.17 -34.56
N PRO A 172 11.70 24.35 -35.31
CA PRO A 172 12.06 23.01 -34.86
C PRO A 172 12.89 23.05 -33.56
N PRO A 173 13.02 21.91 -32.84
CA PRO A 173 13.90 21.81 -31.67
C PRO A 173 15.33 22.27 -31.97
N LEU A 174 16.02 22.79 -30.95
CA LEU A 174 17.38 23.31 -31.10
C LEU A 174 18.38 22.22 -31.53
N ARG A 175 19.40 22.61 -32.29
CA ARG A 175 20.47 21.72 -32.75
C ARG A 175 21.54 21.55 -31.68
N THR A 176 21.21 20.87 -30.58
CA THR A 176 22.07 20.70 -29.39
C THR A 176 22.46 19.24 -29.18
N LEU A 177 23.58 19.00 -28.49
CA LEU A 177 24.06 17.65 -28.18
C LEU A 177 23.18 17.06 -27.05
N GLY A 178 22.15 16.27 -27.39
CA GLY A 178 21.34 15.55 -26.40
C GLY A 178 20.22 16.38 -25.74
N GLY A 179 19.37 17.05 -26.52
CA GLY A 179 18.21 17.77 -25.97
C GLY A 179 17.10 16.81 -25.54
N ALA A 180 16.94 16.59 -24.24
CA ALA A 180 15.76 15.92 -23.68
C ALA A 180 14.62 16.93 -23.53
N THR A 181 13.56 16.83 -24.35
CA THR A 181 12.33 17.63 -24.21
C THR A 181 11.41 16.99 -23.16
N LEU A 182 11.88 16.88 -21.91
CA LEU A 182 11.08 16.30 -20.83
C LEU A 182 10.23 17.38 -20.13
N PRO A 183 8.94 17.13 -19.86
CA PRO A 183 8.11 18.02 -19.06
C PRO A 183 8.70 18.24 -17.65
N ALA A 184 8.56 19.45 -17.11
CA ALA A 184 8.88 19.69 -15.71
C ALA A 184 7.81 19.05 -14.81
N LEU A 185 8.22 18.32 -13.78
CA LEU A 185 7.31 17.74 -12.80
C LEU A 185 6.91 18.79 -11.74
N HIS A 186 5.63 18.85 -11.37
CA HIS A 186 5.06 19.90 -10.51
C HIS A 186 5.24 19.67 -9.00
N HIS A 187 5.58 18.45 -8.58
CA HIS A 187 5.86 18.08 -7.19
C HIS A 187 6.88 16.93 -7.14
N ARG A 188 7.46 16.65 -5.97
CA ARG A 188 8.46 15.60 -5.83
C ARG A 188 7.85 14.21 -6.04
N LEU A 189 8.67 13.24 -6.45
CA LEU A 189 8.28 11.82 -6.47
C LEU A 189 8.48 11.22 -5.07
N VAL A 190 7.39 10.72 -4.46
CA VAL A 190 7.35 10.16 -3.10
C VAL A 190 7.31 8.63 -3.15
N GLY A 191 8.01 7.94 -2.24
CA GLY A 191 7.90 6.49 -2.03
C GLY A 191 8.42 5.57 -3.16
N ARG A 192 9.12 6.11 -4.17
CA ARG A 192 9.51 5.35 -5.39
C ARG A 192 11.00 5.02 -5.53
N THR A 193 11.78 5.12 -4.45
CA THR A 193 13.24 4.90 -4.50
C THR A 193 13.62 3.48 -4.93
N ARG A 194 12.85 2.46 -4.48
CA ARG A 194 13.09 1.06 -4.87
C ARG A 194 12.79 0.84 -6.35
N ASP A 195 11.66 1.36 -6.83
CA ASP A 195 11.24 1.24 -8.24
C ASP A 195 12.23 1.93 -9.18
N LEU A 196 12.68 3.14 -8.84
CA LEU A 196 13.73 3.86 -9.56
C LEU A 196 15.03 3.06 -9.64
N THR A 197 15.46 2.48 -8.51
CA THR A 197 16.69 1.68 -8.44
C THR A 197 16.58 0.44 -9.32
N ALA A 198 15.43 -0.26 -9.27
CA ALA A 198 15.19 -1.44 -10.09
C ALA A 198 15.20 -1.13 -11.59
N ILE A 199 14.48 -0.09 -12.02
CA ILE A 199 14.40 0.29 -13.43
C ILE A 199 15.77 0.77 -13.94
N ASN A 200 16.48 1.60 -13.17
CA ASN A 200 17.82 2.07 -13.55
C ASN A 200 18.82 0.91 -13.63
N GLY A 201 18.72 -0.07 -12.71
CA GLY A 201 19.53 -1.29 -12.76
C GLY A 201 19.28 -2.11 -14.04
N LEU A 202 18.03 -2.22 -14.48
CA LEU A 202 17.68 -2.88 -15.74
C LEU A 202 18.19 -2.08 -16.96
N LEU A 203 18.00 -0.76 -16.99
CA LEU A 203 18.45 0.11 -18.09
C LEU A 203 19.98 0.26 -18.18
N GLY A 204 20.71 -0.09 -17.12
CA GLY A 204 22.18 -0.13 -17.10
C GLY A 204 22.77 -1.42 -17.68
N ARG A 205 21.94 -2.46 -17.89
CA ARG A 205 22.39 -3.75 -18.43
C ARG A 205 22.37 -3.73 -19.96
N PRO A 206 23.50 -4.04 -20.65
CA PRO A 206 23.57 -3.97 -22.11
C PRO A 206 22.74 -5.04 -22.82
N ASP A 207 22.38 -6.13 -22.14
CA ASP A 207 21.51 -7.19 -22.67
C ASP A 207 20.01 -6.85 -22.60
N ILE A 208 19.62 -5.81 -21.84
CA ILE A 208 18.24 -5.39 -21.64
C ILE A 208 17.95 -4.15 -22.48
N ARG A 209 17.06 -4.29 -23.46
CA ARG A 209 16.74 -3.22 -24.42
C ARG A 209 15.29 -2.76 -24.40
N LEU A 210 14.42 -3.48 -23.68
CA LEU A 210 13.02 -3.15 -23.52
C LEU A 210 12.60 -3.35 -22.07
N VAL A 211 12.27 -2.24 -21.40
CA VAL A 211 11.67 -2.24 -20.07
C VAL A 211 10.25 -1.66 -20.19
N THR A 212 9.25 -2.39 -19.69
CA THR A 212 7.86 -1.96 -19.69
C THR A 212 7.38 -1.79 -18.25
N ILE A 213 7.03 -0.56 -17.86
CA ILE A 213 6.38 -0.28 -16.58
C ILE A 213 4.89 -0.57 -16.74
N THR A 214 4.39 -1.57 -16.01
CA THR A 214 2.97 -1.97 -15.95
C THR A 214 2.33 -1.56 -14.62
N GLY A 215 1.00 -1.64 -14.52
CA GLY A 215 0.27 -1.35 -13.27
C GLY A 215 -1.02 -0.55 -13.47
N PRO A 216 -1.78 -0.30 -12.39
CA PRO A 216 -3.10 0.30 -12.47
C PRO A 216 -3.10 1.74 -13.00
N GLY A 217 -4.26 2.18 -13.50
CA GLY A 217 -4.50 3.58 -13.83
C GLY A 217 -4.27 4.45 -12.59
N GLY A 218 -3.56 5.56 -12.73
CA GLY A 218 -3.27 6.44 -11.59
C GLY A 218 -2.12 6.02 -10.66
N ALA A 219 -1.47 4.86 -10.89
CA ALA A 219 -0.34 4.38 -10.08
C ALA A 219 0.95 5.24 -10.17
N GLY A 220 1.03 6.16 -11.13
CA GLY A 220 2.19 7.04 -11.35
C GLY A 220 3.20 6.55 -12.40
N LYS A 221 2.84 5.60 -13.28
CA LYS A 221 3.76 5.03 -14.30
C LYS A 221 4.45 6.07 -15.17
N SER A 222 3.69 7.00 -15.76
CA SER A 222 4.22 8.08 -16.60
C SER A 222 5.16 8.99 -15.80
N ARG A 223 4.81 9.30 -14.55
CA ARG A 223 5.65 10.12 -13.66
C ARG A 223 6.98 9.43 -13.34
N LEU A 224 6.93 8.14 -13.01
CA LEU A 224 8.11 7.33 -12.76
C LEU A 224 9.00 7.23 -14.01
N ALA A 225 8.40 7.02 -15.18
CA ALA A 225 9.13 6.98 -16.45
C ALA A 225 9.83 8.30 -16.76
N LEU A 226 9.18 9.44 -16.48
CA LEU A 226 9.78 10.77 -16.64
C LEU A 226 10.94 11.01 -15.67
N GLU A 227 10.85 10.54 -14.43
CA GLU A 227 11.94 10.64 -13.45
C GLU A 227 13.16 9.81 -13.90
N VAL A 228 12.93 8.58 -14.35
CA VAL A 228 13.96 7.70 -14.92
C VAL A 228 14.59 8.35 -16.16
N ALA A 229 13.76 8.89 -17.06
CA ALA A 229 14.20 9.58 -18.26
C ALA A 229 15.06 10.81 -17.94
N GLY A 230 14.67 11.58 -16.91
CA GLY A 230 15.40 12.75 -16.44
C GLY A 230 16.79 12.40 -15.92
N ALA A 231 16.90 11.32 -15.15
CA ALA A 231 18.19 10.81 -14.67
C ALA A 231 19.06 10.30 -15.84
N ALA A 232 18.48 9.53 -16.77
CA ALA A 232 19.19 8.98 -17.92
C ALA A 232 19.67 10.05 -18.91
N ALA A 233 18.99 11.20 -19.00
CA ALA A 233 19.35 12.30 -19.88
C ALA A 233 20.72 12.93 -19.57
N VAL A 234 21.28 12.64 -18.40
CA VAL A 234 22.65 13.05 -18.02
C VAL A 234 23.71 12.24 -18.79
N GLU A 235 23.41 11.00 -19.13
CA GLU A 235 24.39 10.03 -19.65
C GLU A 235 24.20 9.72 -21.15
N ARG A 236 22.96 9.76 -21.65
CA ARG A 236 22.63 9.39 -23.03
C ARG A 236 21.49 10.25 -23.60
N PRO A 237 21.32 10.33 -24.94
CA PRO A 237 20.18 11.02 -25.54
C PRO A 237 18.85 10.40 -25.11
N VAL A 238 17.86 11.23 -24.78
CA VAL A 238 16.53 10.78 -24.34
C VAL A 238 15.45 11.46 -25.14
N HIS A 239 14.50 10.69 -25.68
CA HIS A 239 13.33 11.20 -26.39
C HIS A 239 12.04 10.66 -25.79
N LEU A 240 11.11 11.55 -25.44
CA LEU A 240 9.77 11.20 -24.98
C LEU A 240 8.79 11.21 -26.15
N VAL A 241 8.01 10.13 -26.28
CA VAL A 241 6.95 9.98 -27.27
C VAL A 241 5.64 9.72 -26.53
N GLY A 242 4.83 10.77 -26.38
CA GLY A 242 3.49 10.64 -25.83
C GLY A 242 2.53 10.05 -26.86
N LEU A 243 1.98 8.86 -26.59
CA LEU A 243 1.05 8.17 -27.51
C LEU A 243 -0.41 8.36 -27.11
N ALA A 244 -0.67 9.01 -25.99
CA ALA A 244 -2.02 9.30 -25.47
C ALA A 244 -3.05 9.82 -26.48
N PRO A 245 -2.71 10.72 -27.44
CA PRO A 245 -3.67 11.25 -28.41
C PRO A 245 -3.93 10.33 -29.62
N LEU A 246 -3.18 9.24 -29.77
CA LEU A 246 -3.30 8.36 -30.92
C LEU A 246 -4.44 7.35 -30.71
N SER A 247 -4.99 6.86 -31.82
CA SER A 247 -6.00 5.78 -31.80
C SER A 247 -5.67 4.68 -32.81
N ASP A 248 -4.82 4.98 -33.79
CA ASP A 248 -4.36 4.07 -34.83
C ASP A 248 -2.89 3.68 -34.58
N PRO A 249 -2.58 2.38 -34.37
CA PRO A 249 -1.22 1.88 -34.18
C PRO A 249 -0.25 2.20 -35.33
N ASP A 250 -0.74 2.38 -36.56
CA ASP A 250 0.10 2.66 -37.72
C ASP A 250 0.71 4.08 -37.68
N LEU A 251 0.21 4.96 -36.80
CA LEU A 251 0.72 6.31 -36.59
C LEU A 251 1.90 6.38 -35.61
N VAL A 252 2.19 5.30 -34.88
CA VAL A 252 3.28 5.26 -33.87
C VAL A 252 4.66 5.55 -34.47
N PRO A 253 5.07 4.96 -35.62
CA PRO A 253 6.33 5.32 -36.27
C PRO A 253 6.44 6.82 -36.59
N GLY A 254 5.33 7.46 -36.97
CA GLY A 254 5.25 8.90 -37.25
C GLY A 254 5.45 9.75 -35.99
N ALA A 255 4.87 9.34 -34.87
CA ALA A 255 5.07 10.00 -33.59
C ALA A 255 6.52 9.91 -33.11
N ILE A 256 7.15 8.73 -33.25
CA ILE A 256 8.57 8.54 -32.93
C ILE A 256 9.44 9.41 -33.85
N ALA A 257 9.22 9.35 -35.16
CA ALA A 257 9.97 10.15 -36.14
C ALA A 257 9.93 11.65 -35.82
N ARG A 258 8.75 12.18 -35.44
CA ARG A 258 8.60 13.58 -35.04
C ARG A 258 9.38 13.93 -33.78
N ALA A 259 9.38 13.05 -32.78
CA ALA A 259 10.10 13.27 -31.52
C ALA A 259 11.63 13.29 -31.69
N ILE A 260 12.16 12.54 -32.67
CA ILE A 260 13.61 12.47 -32.96
C ILE A 260 14.04 13.36 -34.14
N GLY A 261 13.10 14.02 -34.82
CA GLY A 261 13.39 14.94 -35.94
C GLY A 261 13.64 14.27 -37.31
N VAL A 262 13.18 13.04 -37.51
CA VAL A 262 13.29 12.31 -38.79
C VAL A 262 12.15 12.71 -39.74
N ARG A 263 12.49 13.00 -41.00
CA ARG A 263 11.51 13.33 -42.05
C ARG A 263 11.09 12.07 -42.81
N GLU A 264 9.82 12.02 -43.15
CA GLU A 264 9.22 10.94 -43.92
C GLU A 264 9.66 10.99 -45.40
N SER A 265 9.92 9.82 -45.98
CA SER A 265 10.28 9.65 -47.40
C SER A 265 9.39 8.57 -48.03
N PRO A 266 8.85 8.77 -49.25
CA PRO A 266 7.91 7.82 -49.88
C PRO A 266 8.51 6.44 -50.22
N GLU A 267 9.84 6.34 -50.26
CA GLU A 267 10.54 5.18 -50.82
C GLU A 267 10.83 4.06 -49.80
N ARG A 268 10.57 4.28 -48.50
CA ARG A 268 10.85 3.30 -47.45
C ARG A 268 9.90 3.39 -46.25
N PRO A 269 9.67 2.28 -45.51
CA PRO A 269 8.89 2.31 -44.28
C PRO A 269 9.49 3.27 -43.25
N LEU A 270 8.65 4.10 -42.63
CA LEU A 270 9.10 5.15 -41.70
C LEU A 270 9.79 4.58 -40.45
N ILE A 271 9.36 3.42 -39.96
CA ILE A 271 9.98 2.77 -38.80
C ILE A 271 11.44 2.34 -39.07
N ASP A 272 11.74 1.96 -40.31
CA ASP A 272 13.11 1.60 -40.70
C ASP A 272 14.00 2.85 -40.77
N ALA A 273 13.43 3.96 -41.26
CA ALA A 273 14.09 5.26 -41.28
C ALA A 273 14.43 5.77 -39.87
N VAL A 274 13.51 5.55 -38.93
CA VAL A 274 13.70 5.84 -37.49
C VAL A 274 14.80 4.94 -36.91
N GLY A 275 14.77 3.63 -37.19
CA GLY A 275 15.80 2.69 -36.72
C GLY A 275 17.21 3.05 -37.21
N ASP A 276 17.35 3.39 -38.49
CA ASP A 276 18.63 3.84 -39.06
C ASP A 276 19.15 5.13 -38.39
N ALA A 277 18.25 6.06 -38.05
CA ALA A 277 18.62 7.32 -37.40
C ALA A 277 19.04 7.13 -35.94
N LEU A 278 18.51 6.10 -35.27
CA LEU A 278 18.81 5.78 -33.88
C LEU A 278 20.02 4.84 -33.72
N ALA A 279 20.40 4.10 -34.77
CA ALA A 279 21.53 3.19 -34.75
C ALA A 279 22.85 3.92 -34.37
N GLY A 280 23.63 3.35 -33.45
CA GLY A 280 24.91 3.91 -33.00
C GLY A 280 24.83 5.14 -32.08
N THR A 281 23.62 5.55 -31.65
CA THR A 281 23.43 6.75 -30.81
C THR A 281 23.37 6.46 -29.30
N GLY A 282 23.08 5.21 -28.90
CA GLY A 282 22.87 4.84 -27.49
C GLY A 282 21.60 5.45 -26.87
N THR A 283 20.63 5.85 -27.69
CA THR A 283 19.44 6.59 -27.27
C THR A 283 18.50 5.78 -26.36
N LEU A 284 17.93 6.43 -25.34
CA LEU A 284 16.76 5.95 -24.62
C LEU A 284 15.48 6.58 -25.20
N LEU A 285 14.57 5.73 -25.68
CA LEU A 285 13.26 6.15 -26.16
C LEU A 285 12.18 5.82 -25.13
N VAL A 286 11.48 6.84 -24.65
CA VAL A 286 10.39 6.69 -23.69
C VAL A 286 9.05 6.71 -24.44
N LEU A 287 8.36 5.58 -24.49
CA LEU A 287 7.03 5.46 -25.11
C LEU A 287 5.96 5.47 -24.03
N ASP A 288 5.22 6.58 -23.91
CA ASP A 288 4.22 6.75 -22.85
C ASP A 288 2.81 6.40 -23.35
N ASN A 289 2.09 5.62 -22.55
CA ASN A 289 0.68 5.24 -22.72
C ASN A 289 0.42 4.26 -23.88
N LEU A 290 1.18 3.18 -23.99
CA LEU A 290 1.12 2.24 -25.13
C LEU A 290 -0.05 1.25 -25.07
N GLU A 291 -0.77 1.14 -23.95
CA GLU A 291 -1.76 0.09 -23.69
C GLU A 291 -2.96 0.04 -24.65
N HIS A 292 -3.30 1.15 -25.28
CA HIS A 292 -4.45 1.28 -26.17
C HIS A 292 -4.11 0.95 -27.64
N LEU A 293 -2.84 0.64 -27.94
CA LEU A 293 -2.34 0.35 -29.28
C LEU A 293 -1.65 -1.03 -29.32
N PRO A 294 -2.36 -2.14 -29.11
CA PRO A 294 -1.73 -3.46 -29.00
C PRO A 294 -0.94 -3.87 -30.25
N ALA A 295 -1.37 -3.45 -31.44
CA ALA A 295 -0.63 -3.73 -32.68
C ALA A 295 0.69 -2.95 -32.81
N ALA A 296 0.89 -1.88 -32.03
CA ALA A 296 2.13 -1.09 -32.03
C ALA A 296 3.34 -1.87 -31.50
N ALA A 297 3.11 -2.96 -30.75
CA ALA A 297 4.16 -3.87 -30.31
C ALA A 297 4.99 -4.41 -31.50
N GLN A 298 4.39 -4.59 -32.68
CA GLN A 298 5.11 -5.02 -33.89
C GLN A 298 6.13 -3.96 -34.36
N SER A 299 5.77 -2.68 -34.31
CA SER A 299 6.68 -1.57 -34.64
C SER A 299 7.81 -1.44 -33.62
N VAL A 300 7.52 -1.68 -32.34
CA VAL A 300 8.53 -1.71 -31.27
C VAL A 300 9.54 -2.85 -31.50
N GLY A 301 9.06 -4.05 -31.83
CA GLY A 301 9.92 -5.19 -32.16
C GLY A 301 10.83 -4.90 -33.35
N ARG A 302 10.29 -4.38 -34.46
CA ARG A 302 11.09 -3.99 -35.64
C ARG A 302 12.15 -2.94 -35.31
N LEU A 303 11.83 -1.98 -34.45
CA LEU A 303 12.78 -0.95 -34.04
C LEU A 303 13.96 -1.54 -33.24
N LEU A 304 13.68 -2.45 -32.31
CA LEU A 304 14.70 -3.16 -31.52
C LEU A 304 15.61 -4.06 -32.38
N ASP A 305 15.07 -4.64 -33.47
CA ASP A 305 15.87 -5.43 -34.41
C ASP A 305 16.78 -4.55 -35.27
N ARG A 306 16.32 -3.34 -35.63
CA ARG A 306 17.03 -2.45 -36.55
C ARG A 306 18.09 -1.57 -35.87
N ALA A 307 17.84 -1.15 -34.63
CA ALA A 307 18.74 -0.30 -33.85
C ALA A 307 19.28 -1.07 -32.63
N PRO A 308 20.46 -1.73 -32.75
CA PRO A 308 20.96 -2.62 -31.69
C PRO A 308 21.24 -1.90 -30.36
N ASP A 309 21.64 -0.63 -30.43
CA ASP A 309 22.06 0.18 -29.29
C ASP A 309 20.94 1.04 -28.67
N VAL A 310 19.69 0.91 -29.16
CA VAL A 310 18.56 1.65 -28.59
C VAL A 310 18.02 0.92 -27.36
N THR A 311 17.68 1.69 -26.33
CA THR A 311 16.92 1.19 -25.18
C THR A 311 15.53 1.81 -25.21
N LEU A 312 14.49 1.01 -24.98
CA LEU A 312 13.12 1.48 -24.82
C LEU A 312 12.66 1.36 -23.37
N LEU A 313 12.12 2.45 -22.85
CA LEU A 313 11.32 2.46 -21.63
C LEU A 313 9.88 2.74 -22.02
N THR A 314 8.97 1.80 -21.76
CA THR A 314 7.56 1.97 -22.13
C THR A 314 6.68 2.02 -20.90
N THR A 315 5.63 2.83 -20.93
CA THR A 315 4.54 2.74 -19.95
C THR A 315 3.32 2.13 -20.62
N SER A 316 2.76 1.16 -19.94
CA SER A 316 1.55 0.47 -20.38
C SER A 316 0.79 -0.02 -19.15
N ARG A 317 -0.46 -0.42 -19.30
CA ARG A 317 -1.20 -1.15 -18.26
C ARG A 317 -0.90 -2.65 -18.35
N VAL A 318 -0.81 -3.15 -19.57
CA VAL A 318 -0.55 -4.56 -19.92
C VAL A 318 0.87 -4.73 -20.50
N PRO A 319 1.53 -5.89 -20.35
CA PRO A 319 2.74 -6.20 -21.11
C PRO A 319 2.49 -6.18 -22.63
N LEU A 320 3.51 -5.83 -23.40
CA LEU A 320 3.50 -5.85 -24.88
C LEU A 320 3.59 -7.26 -25.46
N ARG A 321 4.02 -8.23 -24.65
CA ARG A 321 4.22 -9.64 -25.00
C ARG A 321 5.31 -9.83 -26.07
N LEU A 322 6.38 -9.06 -25.97
CA LEU A 322 7.59 -9.24 -26.81
C LEU A 322 8.61 -10.12 -26.08
N SER A 323 9.38 -10.94 -26.82
CA SER A 323 10.29 -11.93 -26.23
C SER A 323 11.46 -11.32 -25.43
N GLY A 324 11.87 -10.09 -25.72
CA GLY A 324 12.92 -9.36 -25.00
C GLY A 324 12.40 -8.37 -23.94
N GLU A 325 11.09 -8.39 -23.66
CA GLU A 325 10.44 -7.47 -22.74
C GLU A 325 10.73 -7.81 -21.27
N HIS A 326 11.24 -6.83 -20.53
CA HIS A 326 11.35 -6.89 -19.08
C HIS A 326 10.24 -6.06 -18.45
N VAL A 327 9.31 -6.73 -17.75
CA VAL A 327 8.15 -6.09 -17.15
C VAL A 327 8.46 -5.70 -15.71
N VAL A 328 8.21 -4.43 -15.37
CA VAL A 328 8.28 -3.91 -14.00
C VAL A 328 6.87 -3.53 -13.57
N LEU A 329 6.30 -4.28 -12.62
CA LEU A 329 4.96 -4.02 -12.09
C LEU A 329 5.03 -2.89 -11.06
N LEU A 330 4.32 -1.79 -11.32
CA LEU A 330 4.20 -0.67 -10.41
C LEU A 330 2.95 -0.79 -9.55
N SER A 331 3.12 -1.26 -8.31
CA SER A 331 2.06 -1.29 -7.30
C SER A 331 1.73 0.13 -6.82
N PRO A 332 0.49 0.40 -6.33
CA PRO A 332 0.18 1.63 -5.62
C PRO A 332 1.09 1.86 -4.40
N LEU A 333 1.08 3.08 -3.87
CA LEU A 333 1.96 3.45 -2.76
C LEU A 333 1.57 2.69 -1.49
N PRO A 334 2.56 2.20 -0.72
CA PRO A 334 2.34 1.80 0.67
C PRO A 334 1.65 2.91 1.47
N LEU A 335 0.89 2.57 2.51
CA LEU A 335 0.09 3.55 3.26
C LEU A 335 0.92 4.70 3.87
N ASP A 336 2.14 4.41 4.31
CA ASP A 336 3.04 5.44 4.83
C ASP A 336 3.48 6.43 3.73
N ASP A 337 3.91 5.93 2.58
CA ASP A 337 4.29 6.75 1.42
C ASP A 337 3.09 7.50 0.82
N ALA A 338 1.92 6.88 0.84
CA ALA A 338 0.66 7.49 0.41
C ALA A 338 0.27 8.67 1.33
N SER A 339 0.47 8.51 2.64
CA SER A 339 0.26 9.56 3.63
C SER A 339 1.27 10.70 3.48
N GLU A 340 2.53 10.38 3.16
CA GLU A 340 3.57 11.36 2.84
C GLU A 340 3.20 12.17 1.59
N LEU A 341 2.76 11.50 0.52
CA LEU A 341 2.27 12.19 -0.68
C LEU A 341 1.08 13.11 -0.38
N PHE A 342 0.12 12.64 0.43
CA PHE A 342 -1.02 13.45 0.84
C PHE A 342 -0.55 14.71 1.59
N ALA A 343 0.44 14.59 2.47
CA ALA A 343 1.03 15.71 3.19
C ALA A 343 1.80 16.68 2.28
N GLU A 344 2.58 16.18 1.31
CA GLU A 344 3.26 17.03 0.32
C GLU A 344 2.25 17.84 -0.51
N LEU A 345 1.15 17.20 -0.93
CA LEU A 345 0.09 17.84 -1.71
C LEU A 345 -0.71 18.85 -0.88
N ALA A 346 -0.89 18.61 0.42
CA ALA A 346 -1.48 19.55 1.36
C ALA A 346 -0.58 20.79 1.52
N ALA A 347 0.72 20.58 1.73
CA ALA A 347 1.70 21.64 1.89
C ALA A 347 1.81 22.53 0.64
N ALA A 348 1.78 21.93 -0.55
CA ALA A 348 1.76 22.66 -1.83
C ALA A 348 0.54 23.58 -1.98
N ARG A 349 -0.53 23.34 -1.21
CA ARG A 349 -1.76 24.15 -1.17
C ARG A 349 -1.84 25.07 0.04
N GLY A 350 -0.76 25.18 0.82
CA GLY A 350 -0.70 26.01 2.03
C GLY A 350 -1.46 25.43 3.23
N VAL A 351 -1.82 24.15 3.20
CA VAL A 351 -2.50 23.46 4.31
C VAL A 351 -1.48 22.73 5.15
N VAL A 352 -1.44 23.03 6.45
CA VAL A 352 -0.58 22.33 7.43
C VAL A 352 -1.41 21.28 8.14
N LEU A 353 -1.12 20.01 7.88
CA LEU A 353 -1.74 18.90 8.58
C LEU A 353 -1.17 18.78 9.99
N ARG A 354 -2.07 18.67 10.97
CA ARG A 354 -1.74 18.46 12.39
C ARG A 354 -1.67 16.96 12.68
N GLU A 355 -0.98 16.60 13.75
CA GLU A 355 -0.77 15.19 14.14
C GLU A 355 -2.08 14.44 14.43
N ASP A 356 -3.09 15.14 14.97
CA ASP A 356 -4.44 14.62 15.21
C ASP A 356 -5.22 14.32 13.92
N ALA A 357 -4.82 14.87 12.77
CA ALA A 357 -5.44 14.59 11.47
C ALA A 357 -4.88 13.32 10.81
N MET A 358 -3.71 12.83 11.23
CA MET A 358 -3.01 11.71 10.60
C MET A 358 -3.79 10.39 10.61
N PRO A 359 -4.55 10.03 11.66
CA PRO A 359 -5.42 8.85 11.62
C PRO A 359 -6.46 8.92 10.50
N SER A 360 -7.04 10.10 10.24
CA SER A 360 -8.00 10.29 9.14
C SER A 360 -7.30 10.21 7.79
N VAL A 361 -6.11 10.80 7.65
CA VAL A 361 -5.30 10.73 6.42
C VAL A 361 -4.96 9.27 6.07
N ARG A 362 -4.53 8.47 7.04
CA ARG A 362 -4.23 7.03 6.82
C ARG A 362 -5.47 6.29 6.30
N LYS A 363 -6.64 6.53 6.89
CA LYS A 363 -7.92 5.95 6.43
C LYS A 363 -8.30 6.40 5.02
N ILE A 364 -8.13 7.69 4.70
CA ILE A 364 -8.34 8.20 3.34
C ILE A 364 -7.40 7.51 2.34
N CYS A 365 -6.10 7.48 2.62
CA CYS A 365 -5.11 6.84 1.74
C CYS A 365 -5.39 5.35 1.52
N HIS A 366 -5.87 4.67 2.57
CA HIS A 366 -6.33 3.29 2.47
C HIS A 366 -7.56 3.15 1.57
N ARG A 367 -8.58 3.99 1.76
CA ARG A 367 -9.80 4.03 0.92
C ARG A 367 -9.50 4.35 -0.54
N LEU A 368 -8.46 5.12 -0.82
CA LEU A 368 -7.98 5.47 -2.16
C LEU A 368 -6.96 4.47 -2.72
N ASP A 369 -6.84 3.29 -2.11
CA ASP A 369 -5.99 2.19 -2.56
C ASP A 369 -4.49 2.55 -2.69
N GLY A 370 -4.04 3.61 -2.03
CA GLY A 370 -2.69 4.16 -2.19
C GLY A 370 -2.40 4.69 -3.61
N LEU A 371 -3.42 4.94 -4.46
CA LEU A 371 -3.23 5.43 -5.83
C LEU A 371 -2.81 6.91 -5.82
N PRO A 372 -1.63 7.28 -6.33
CA PRO A 372 -1.16 8.67 -6.35
C PRO A 372 -2.15 9.66 -6.99
N LEU A 373 -2.78 9.26 -8.12
CA LEU A 373 -3.78 10.11 -8.76
C LEU A 373 -5.02 10.31 -7.89
N ALA A 374 -5.53 9.26 -7.24
CA ALA A 374 -6.67 9.35 -6.33
C ALA A 374 -6.38 10.30 -5.16
N ILE A 375 -5.19 10.14 -4.58
CA ILE A 375 -4.68 11.00 -3.51
C ILE A 375 -4.60 12.46 -3.98
N GLU A 376 -4.14 12.71 -5.21
CA GLU A 376 -4.07 14.06 -5.77
C GLU A 376 -5.44 14.71 -5.99
N LEU A 377 -6.42 13.93 -6.46
CA LEU A 377 -7.80 14.39 -6.64
C LEU A 377 -8.46 14.74 -5.30
N VAL A 378 -8.25 13.91 -4.27
CA VAL A 378 -8.83 14.13 -2.94
C VAL A 378 -8.12 15.25 -2.19
N ALA A 379 -6.79 15.32 -2.24
CA ALA A 379 -6.00 16.36 -1.57
C ALA A 379 -6.35 17.78 -2.08
N ALA A 380 -6.89 17.90 -3.29
CA ALA A 380 -7.40 19.18 -3.79
C ALA A 380 -8.54 19.78 -2.94
N ARG A 381 -9.26 18.96 -2.16
CA ARG A 381 -10.39 19.40 -1.32
C ARG A 381 -9.97 19.94 0.05
N LEU A 382 -8.70 19.81 0.42
CA LEU A 382 -8.17 20.31 1.69
C LEU A 382 -8.27 21.82 1.86
N VAL A 383 -8.50 22.56 0.78
CA VAL A 383 -8.76 24.01 0.82
C VAL A 383 -10.10 24.33 1.48
N VAL A 384 -11.06 23.40 1.43
CA VAL A 384 -12.45 23.62 1.87
C VAL A 384 -12.94 22.63 2.94
N LEU A 385 -12.38 21.42 2.99
CA LEU A 385 -12.80 20.36 3.92
C LEU A 385 -11.60 19.81 4.72
N PRO A 386 -11.74 19.63 6.04
CA PRO A 386 -10.74 18.92 6.84
C PRO A 386 -10.74 17.41 6.54
N PRO A 387 -9.63 16.69 6.80
CA PRO A 387 -9.52 15.25 6.50
C PRO A 387 -10.66 14.38 7.04
N ALA A 388 -11.15 14.62 8.26
CA ALA A 388 -12.26 13.84 8.82
C ALA A 388 -13.54 13.92 7.96
N GLN A 389 -13.89 15.12 7.47
CA GLN A 389 -15.08 15.30 6.63
C GLN A 389 -14.88 14.77 5.20
N ILE A 390 -13.64 14.79 4.71
CA ILE A 390 -13.29 14.13 3.45
C ILE A 390 -13.48 12.62 3.57
N LEU A 391 -13.07 12.03 4.70
CA LEU A 391 -13.26 10.62 4.97
C LEU A 391 -14.75 10.25 5.01
N ASP A 392 -15.57 11.01 5.74
CA ASP A 392 -17.03 10.79 5.79
C ASP A 392 -17.65 10.82 4.38
N ALA A 393 -17.26 11.77 3.54
CA ALA A 393 -17.72 11.86 2.15
C ALA A 393 -17.25 10.69 1.26
N LEU A 394 -16.08 10.12 1.54
CA LEU A 394 -15.58 8.93 0.84
C LEU A 394 -16.31 7.67 1.29
N ASP A 395 -16.74 7.59 2.55
CA ASP A 395 -17.56 6.51 3.07
C ASP A 395 -18.98 6.55 2.46
N GLU A 396 -19.46 7.73 2.06
CA GLU A 396 -20.69 7.92 1.27
C GLU A 396 -20.54 7.65 -0.24
N GLY A 397 -19.34 7.24 -0.70
CA GLY A 397 -19.09 6.80 -2.08
C GLY A 397 -18.83 7.92 -3.11
N LEU A 398 -18.47 9.11 -2.65
CA LEU A 398 -18.22 10.27 -3.53
C LEU A 398 -16.82 10.27 -4.18
N ALA A 399 -16.00 9.24 -3.94
CA ALA A 399 -14.63 9.12 -4.46
C ALA A 399 -14.56 9.23 -5.99
N LEU A 400 -15.54 8.63 -6.67
CA LEU A 400 -15.57 8.52 -8.13
C LEU A 400 -15.92 9.82 -8.85
N GLU A 401 -16.62 10.74 -8.16
CA GLU A 401 -17.15 11.98 -8.75
C GLU A 401 -16.25 13.20 -8.54
N MET A 402 -15.15 13.04 -7.81
CA MET A 402 -14.24 14.15 -7.53
C MET A 402 -13.46 14.56 -8.77
N GLU A 403 -13.75 15.77 -9.27
CA GLU A 403 -12.99 16.42 -10.35
C GLU A 403 -11.62 16.91 -9.87
N GLY A 404 -10.64 16.69 -10.75
CA GLY A 404 -9.25 17.10 -10.64
C GLY A 404 -8.89 18.33 -11.46
N PRO A 405 -7.59 18.66 -11.51
CA PRO A 405 -7.08 19.79 -12.28
C PRO A 405 -7.46 19.75 -13.78
N ILE A 406 -7.78 20.91 -14.35
CA ILE A 406 -8.27 21.07 -15.74
C ILE A 406 -7.19 20.69 -16.78
N ASP A 407 -5.92 20.85 -16.40
CA ASP A 407 -4.72 20.54 -17.19
C ASP A 407 -4.41 19.04 -17.26
N LEU A 408 -5.10 18.20 -16.47
CA LEU A 408 -5.09 16.75 -16.70
C LEU A 408 -5.90 16.39 -17.96
N PRO A 409 -5.46 15.37 -18.73
CA PRO A 409 -6.26 14.78 -19.81
C PRO A 409 -7.67 14.43 -19.30
N GLU A 410 -8.71 14.61 -20.12
CA GLU A 410 -10.12 14.41 -19.72
C GLU A 410 -10.34 13.08 -18.98
N ARG A 411 -9.73 12.00 -19.47
CA ARG A 411 -9.76 10.66 -18.87
C ARG A 411 -9.11 10.52 -17.48
N GLN A 412 -8.29 11.48 -17.05
CA GLN A 412 -7.59 11.51 -15.75
C GLN A 412 -8.16 12.58 -14.81
N ARG A 413 -9.20 13.31 -15.24
CA ARG A 413 -9.84 14.34 -14.40
C ARG A 413 -10.67 13.77 -13.26
N THR A 414 -11.17 12.54 -13.40
CA THR A 414 -11.85 11.83 -12.30
C THR A 414 -11.35 10.39 -12.22
N LEU A 415 -11.50 9.77 -11.05
CA LEU A 415 -11.25 8.33 -10.90
C LEU A 415 -12.22 7.52 -11.77
N ARG A 416 -13.49 7.92 -11.83
CA ARG A 416 -14.49 7.30 -12.71
C ARG A 416 -14.03 7.26 -14.17
N ALA A 417 -13.59 8.39 -14.72
CA ALA A 417 -13.14 8.46 -16.11
C ALA A 417 -11.89 7.58 -16.36
N THR A 418 -11.00 7.48 -15.38
CA THR A 418 -9.78 6.65 -15.47
C THR A 418 -10.13 5.17 -15.52
N ILE A 419 -11.10 4.75 -14.69
CA ILE A 419 -11.56 3.36 -14.59
C ILE A 419 -12.42 2.99 -15.80
N GLU A 420 -13.41 3.84 -16.15
CA GLU A 420 -14.33 3.66 -17.28
C GLU A 420 -13.59 3.42 -18.58
N TRP A 421 -12.50 4.13 -18.82
CA TRP A 421 -11.66 3.92 -20.00
C TRP A 421 -11.03 2.52 -20.02
N SER A 422 -10.44 2.06 -18.91
CA SER A 422 -9.90 0.69 -18.81
C SER A 422 -10.97 -0.37 -19.03
N TYR A 423 -12.13 -0.16 -18.43
CA TYR A 423 -13.27 -1.05 -18.54
C TYR A 423 -13.83 -1.08 -19.98
N GLY A 424 -13.78 0.05 -20.69
CA GLY A 424 -14.16 0.17 -22.09
C GLY A 424 -13.32 -0.69 -23.04
N LEU A 425 -12.08 -1.01 -22.67
CA LEU A 425 -11.19 -1.88 -23.45
C LEU A 425 -11.47 -3.38 -23.28
N LEU A 426 -12.28 -3.77 -22.30
CA LEU A 426 -12.71 -5.15 -22.09
C LEU A 426 -13.79 -5.56 -23.10
N ASN A 427 -13.81 -6.84 -23.46
CA ASN A 427 -14.94 -7.43 -24.19
C ASN A 427 -16.09 -7.79 -23.23
N ASP A 428 -17.28 -8.08 -23.77
CA ASP A 428 -18.49 -8.30 -22.97
C ASP A 428 -18.37 -9.43 -21.93
N ARG A 429 -17.62 -10.50 -22.23
CA ARG A 429 -17.42 -11.62 -21.30
C ARG A 429 -16.53 -11.21 -20.12
N GLN A 430 -15.47 -10.45 -20.41
CA GLN A 430 -14.55 -9.93 -19.40
C GLN A 430 -15.24 -8.89 -18.51
N ARG A 431 -16.09 -8.03 -19.09
CA ARG A 431 -16.92 -7.08 -18.35
C ARG A 431 -17.87 -7.78 -17.38
N ALA A 432 -18.59 -8.80 -17.86
CA ALA A 432 -19.49 -9.58 -17.02
C ALA A 432 -18.76 -10.30 -15.87
N LEU A 433 -17.55 -10.82 -16.12
CA LEU A 433 -16.73 -11.43 -15.07
C LEU A 433 -16.24 -10.39 -14.06
N HIS A 434 -15.74 -9.24 -14.54
CA HIS A 434 -15.32 -8.14 -13.67
C HIS A 434 -16.45 -7.64 -12.78
N GLU A 435 -17.65 -7.46 -13.33
CA GLU A 435 -18.82 -7.07 -12.55
C GLU A 435 -19.21 -8.15 -11.54
N ALA A 436 -19.28 -9.42 -11.96
CA ALA A 436 -19.61 -10.52 -11.07
C ALA A 436 -18.64 -10.66 -9.89
N LEU A 437 -17.36 -10.37 -10.08
CA LEU A 437 -16.37 -10.43 -9.01
C LEU A 437 -16.40 -9.20 -8.07
N ALA A 438 -17.09 -8.12 -8.44
CA ALA A 438 -17.14 -6.89 -7.64
C ALA A 438 -17.96 -7.01 -6.35
N VAL A 439 -18.78 -8.07 -6.21
CA VAL A 439 -19.54 -8.33 -4.98
C VAL A 439 -18.67 -8.85 -3.83
N PHE A 440 -17.46 -9.35 -4.12
CA PHE A 440 -16.54 -9.80 -3.09
C PHE A 440 -15.77 -8.62 -2.49
N ALA A 441 -16.05 -8.32 -1.23
CA ALA A 441 -15.40 -7.23 -0.50
C ALA A 441 -13.94 -7.56 -0.13
N GLY A 442 -13.66 -8.82 0.25
CA GLY A 442 -12.32 -9.29 0.62
C GLY A 442 -11.49 -9.82 -0.56
N GLY A 443 -12.00 -9.74 -1.79
CA GLY A 443 -11.53 -10.57 -2.88
C GLY A 443 -12.06 -12.01 -2.78
N CYS A 444 -11.57 -12.90 -3.63
CA CYS A 444 -12.12 -14.24 -3.77
C CYS A 444 -11.06 -15.25 -4.22
N THR A 445 -11.31 -16.52 -3.95
CA THR A 445 -10.52 -17.62 -4.53
C THR A 445 -10.91 -17.88 -5.98
N LEU A 446 -10.14 -18.72 -6.67
CA LEU A 446 -10.52 -19.18 -8.02
C LEU A 446 -11.81 -20.03 -8.00
N ALA A 447 -12.10 -20.73 -6.91
CA ALA A 447 -13.32 -21.52 -6.76
C ALA A 447 -14.55 -20.60 -6.68
N ASP A 448 -14.45 -19.52 -5.90
CA ASP A 448 -15.50 -18.51 -5.75
C ASP A 448 -15.76 -17.78 -7.07
N ALA A 449 -14.68 -17.39 -7.75
CA ALA A 449 -14.77 -16.79 -9.08
C ALA A 449 -15.51 -17.70 -10.07
N ARG A 450 -15.30 -19.01 -9.98
CA ARG A 450 -15.99 -20.00 -10.81
C ARG A 450 -17.46 -20.16 -10.43
N ALA A 451 -17.80 -20.08 -9.15
CA ALA A 451 -19.16 -20.20 -8.66
C ALA A 451 -20.04 -19.04 -9.11
N ILE A 452 -19.49 -17.82 -9.15
CA ILE A 452 -20.23 -16.61 -9.54
C ILE A 452 -20.18 -16.30 -11.04
N ALA A 453 -19.13 -16.77 -11.74
CA ALA A 453 -18.94 -16.48 -13.15
C ALA A 453 -20.08 -17.03 -14.01
N SER A 454 -20.45 -16.26 -15.04
CA SER A 454 -21.39 -16.73 -16.07
C SER A 454 -20.84 -17.96 -16.80
N SER A 455 -21.74 -18.84 -17.26
CA SER A 455 -21.39 -20.04 -18.04
C SER A 455 -20.70 -19.73 -19.38
N THR A 456 -20.75 -18.48 -19.84
CA THR A 456 -20.07 -17.98 -21.05
C THR A 456 -18.62 -17.55 -20.82
N SER A 457 -18.17 -17.46 -19.56
CA SER A 457 -16.80 -17.08 -19.20
C SER A 457 -15.77 -18.13 -19.64
N ARG A 458 -14.63 -17.66 -20.17
CA ARG A 458 -13.40 -18.46 -20.24
C ARG A 458 -12.53 -18.04 -19.07
N LEU A 459 -12.85 -18.57 -17.90
CA LEU A 459 -12.38 -18.06 -16.60
C LEU A 459 -10.89 -17.70 -16.59
N LEU A 460 -9.99 -18.63 -16.94
CA LEU A 460 -8.55 -18.34 -16.91
C LEU A 460 -8.13 -17.22 -17.90
N PRO A 461 -8.39 -17.31 -19.22
CA PRO A 461 -8.09 -16.22 -20.15
C PRO A 461 -8.72 -14.86 -19.79
N ASP A 462 -9.93 -14.87 -19.25
CA ASP A 462 -10.63 -13.65 -18.87
C ASP A 462 -10.02 -13.05 -17.60
N LEU A 463 -9.68 -13.85 -16.58
CA LEU A 463 -8.93 -13.42 -15.39
C LEU A 463 -7.54 -12.89 -15.75
N GLU A 464 -6.79 -13.58 -16.60
CA GLU A 464 -5.49 -13.11 -17.10
C GLU A 464 -5.61 -11.73 -17.75
N SER A 465 -6.69 -11.51 -18.51
CA SER A 465 -6.96 -10.21 -19.12
C SER A 465 -7.29 -9.15 -18.07
N LEU A 466 -8.13 -9.46 -17.07
CA LEU A 466 -8.50 -8.51 -16.01
C LEU A 466 -7.28 -8.12 -15.15
N VAL A 467 -6.42 -9.09 -14.84
CA VAL A 467 -5.14 -8.86 -14.15
C VAL A 467 -4.21 -8.02 -15.01
N ALA A 468 -4.09 -8.33 -16.31
CA ALA A 468 -3.27 -7.55 -17.22
C ALA A 468 -3.74 -6.09 -17.30
N TRP A 469 -5.05 -5.84 -17.33
CA TRP A 469 -5.61 -4.48 -17.31
C TRP A 469 -5.54 -3.79 -15.94
N SER A 470 -5.04 -4.49 -14.91
CA SER A 470 -5.00 -4.06 -13.52
C SER A 470 -6.40 -3.68 -12.96
N LEU A 471 -7.44 -4.31 -13.51
CA LEU A 471 -8.82 -4.26 -12.99
C LEU A 471 -9.07 -5.36 -11.96
N LEU A 472 -8.16 -6.34 -11.91
CA LEU A 472 -8.08 -7.38 -10.89
C LEU A 472 -6.61 -7.50 -10.47
N ARG A 473 -6.36 -7.90 -9.23
CA ARG A 473 -5.07 -8.29 -8.70
C ARG A 473 -5.09 -9.78 -8.43
N SER A 474 -3.94 -10.41 -8.60
CA SER A 474 -3.72 -11.80 -8.24
C SER A 474 -2.57 -11.82 -7.25
N ASP A 475 -2.84 -12.23 -6.02
CA ASP A 475 -1.81 -12.60 -5.07
C ASP A 475 -1.64 -14.12 -5.11
N VAL A 476 -0.39 -14.57 -5.20
CA VAL A 476 -0.05 -15.99 -5.30
C VAL A 476 0.96 -16.30 -4.19
N ALA A 477 0.46 -16.90 -3.12
CA ALA A 477 1.26 -17.29 -1.95
C ALA A 477 0.96 -18.76 -1.62
N ASP A 478 2.01 -19.55 -1.38
CA ASP A 478 1.92 -20.95 -0.91
C ASP A 478 0.94 -21.85 -1.69
N GLY A 479 0.84 -21.64 -3.01
CA GLY A 479 -0.04 -22.41 -3.90
C GLY A 479 -1.50 -21.95 -3.94
N ASN A 480 -1.87 -20.95 -3.13
CA ASN A 480 -3.18 -20.32 -3.14
C ASN A 480 -3.18 -19.05 -3.99
N VAL A 481 -4.27 -18.84 -4.74
CA VAL A 481 -4.49 -17.64 -5.57
C VAL A 481 -5.64 -16.84 -4.99
N ARG A 482 -5.34 -15.63 -4.49
CA ARG A 482 -6.36 -14.66 -4.08
C ARG A 482 -6.52 -13.62 -5.18
N LEU A 483 -7.74 -13.49 -5.68
CA LEU A 483 -8.14 -12.48 -6.65
C LEU A 483 -8.78 -11.32 -5.92
N SER A 484 -8.29 -10.10 -6.08
CA SER A 484 -8.85 -8.92 -5.41
C SER A 484 -8.99 -7.74 -6.36
N MET A 485 -9.89 -6.82 -6.05
CA MET A 485 -10.01 -5.56 -6.77
C MET A 485 -9.52 -4.42 -5.91
N LEU A 486 -9.05 -3.36 -6.56
CA LEU A 486 -8.94 -2.08 -5.90
C LEU A 486 -10.34 -1.60 -5.52
N GLU A 487 -10.49 -1.04 -4.33
CA GLU A 487 -11.78 -0.64 -3.79
C GLU A 487 -12.47 0.38 -4.70
N THR A 488 -11.70 1.31 -5.25
CA THR A 488 -12.18 2.30 -6.24
C THR A 488 -12.68 1.65 -7.54
N VAL A 489 -12.04 0.56 -7.99
CA VAL A 489 -12.45 -0.20 -9.18
C VAL A 489 -13.70 -1.02 -8.89
N ARG A 490 -13.77 -1.63 -7.70
CA ARG A 490 -14.91 -2.39 -7.20
C ARG A 490 -16.15 -1.50 -7.07
N GLU A 491 -16.00 -0.32 -6.48
CA GLU A 491 -17.06 0.68 -6.32
C GLU A 491 -17.65 1.11 -7.67
N TYR A 492 -16.80 1.33 -8.68
CA TYR A 492 -17.27 1.62 -10.04
C TYR A 492 -18.09 0.46 -10.62
N ALA A 493 -17.63 -0.78 -10.47
CA ALA A 493 -18.35 -1.96 -10.95
C ALA A 493 -19.69 -2.16 -10.24
N VAL A 494 -19.73 -1.97 -8.92
CA VAL A 494 -20.96 -2.03 -8.11
C VAL A 494 -21.95 -0.93 -8.53
N SER A 495 -21.49 0.31 -8.70
CA SER A 495 -22.33 1.43 -9.19
C SER A 495 -22.95 1.12 -10.55
N ARG A 496 -22.21 0.46 -11.45
CA ARG A 496 -22.76 0.00 -12.74
C ARG A 496 -23.79 -1.11 -12.59
N LEU A 497 -23.48 -2.15 -11.82
CA LEU A 497 -24.39 -3.26 -11.56
C LEU A 497 -25.72 -2.79 -10.97
N ASP A 498 -25.67 -1.81 -10.07
CA ASP A 498 -26.85 -1.18 -9.48
C ASP A 498 -27.67 -0.43 -10.54
N SER A 499 -27.03 0.39 -11.38
CA SER A 499 -27.71 1.11 -12.46
C SER A 499 -28.34 0.18 -13.52
N GLU A 500 -27.82 -1.04 -13.65
CA GLU A 500 -28.34 -2.07 -14.55
C GLU A 500 -29.34 -3.04 -13.87
N GLY A 501 -29.56 -2.91 -12.56
CA GLY A 501 -30.47 -3.77 -11.78
C GLY A 501 -30.00 -5.21 -11.63
N LYS A 502 -28.69 -5.48 -11.74
CA LYS A 502 -28.08 -6.83 -11.66
C LYS A 502 -27.34 -7.10 -10.35
N LEU A 503 -27.18 -6.08 -9.51
CA LEU A 503 -26.39 -6.17 -8.28
C LEU A 503 -27.00 -7.15 -7.27
N GLU A 504 -28.33 -7.15 -7.14
CA GLU A 504 -29.03 -7.92 -6.12
C GLU A 504 -28.89 -9.44 -6.33
N ASP A 505 -29.09 -9.92 -7.56
CA ASP A 505 -28.90 -11.34 -7.92
C ASP A 505 -27.49 -11.87 -7.62
N LEU A 506 -26.47 -10.99 -7.74
CA LEU A 506 -25.08 -11.36 -7.46
C LEU A 506 -24.78 -11.33 -5.96
N ARG A 507 -25.34 -10.37 -5.23
CA ARG A 507 -25.24 -10.31 -3.77
C ARG A 507 -25.93 -11.49 -3.11
N GLU A 508 -27.09 -11.92 -3.61
CA GLU A 508 -27.77 -13.12 -3.14
C GLU A 508 -26.88 -14.36 -3.30
N LYS A 509 -26.31 -14.59 -4.49
CA LYS A 509 -25.39 -15.73 -4.73
C LYS A 509 -24.14 -15.69 -3.85
N HIS A 510 -23.57 -14.50 -3.67
CA HIS A 510 -22.43 -14.29 -2.76
C HIS A 510 -22.83 -14.66 -1.33
N ALA A 511 -23.94 -14.11 -0.83
CA ALA A 511 -24.43 -14.39 0.50
C ALA A 511 -24.73 -15.88 0.71
N GLU A 512 -25.40 -16.55 -0.24
CA GLU A 512 -25.64 -18.00 -0.19
C GLU A 512 -24.34 -18.80 -0.03
N GLN A 513 -23.30 -18.40 -0.75
CA GLN A 513 -22.00 -19.05 -0.67
C GLN A 513 -21.34 -18.89 0.71
N PHE A 514 -21.36 -17.69 1.29
CA PHE A 514 -20.76 -17.43 2.60
C PHE A 514 -21.64 -17.92 3.77
N LEU A 515 -22.95 -18.03 3.58
CA LEU A 515 -23.84 -18.76 4.49
C LEU A 515 -23.49 -20.25 4.52
N ALA A 516 -23.23 -20.86 3.35
CA ALA A 516 -22.77 -22.25 3.28
C ALA A 516 -21.39 -22.43 3.92
N LEU A 517 -20.48 -21.46 3.77
CA LEU A 517 -19.19 -21.45 4.46
C LEU A 517 -19.36 -21.40 5.99
N ALA A 518 -20.22 -20.50 6.49
CA ALA A 518 -20.49 -20.37 7.92
C ALA A 518 -21.12 -21.64 8.50
N ALA A 519 -22.06 -22.27 7.77
CA ALA A 519 -22.66 -23.54 8.17
C ALA A 519 -21.65 -24.69 8.21
N ALA A 520 -20.73 -24.76 7.24
CA ALA A 520 -19.67 -25.77 7.23
C ALA A 520 -18.65 -25.55 8.36
N ALA A 521 -18.39 -24.30 8.72
CA ALA A 521 -17.45 -23.96 9.79
C ALA A 521 -17.91 -24.46 11.17
N GLU A 522 -19.22 -24.56 11.43
CA GLU A 522 -19.75 -24.91 12.76
C GLU A 522 -19.15 -26.22 13.32
N SER A 523 -19.12 -27.29 12.52
CA SER A 523 -18.55 -28.58 12.94
C SER A 523 -17.03 -28.60 12.87
N GLU A 524 -16.45 -27.94 11.87
CA GLU A 524 -15.01 -27.98 11.61
C GLU A 524 -14.21 -27.15 12.63
N LEU A 525 -14.81 -26.07 13.14
CA LEU A 525 -14.27 -25.26 14.24
C LEU A 525 -14.20 -26.03 15.56
N THR A 526 -14.89 -27.17 15.69
CA THR A 526 -14.79 -28.08 16.85
C THR A 526 -13.92 -29.30 16.57
N GLY A 527 -13.58 -29.57 15.31
CA GLY A 527 -12.82 -30.74 14.89
C GLY A 527 -11.30 -30.53 14.84
N SER A 528 -10.60 -31.51 14.27
CA SER A 528 -9.14 -31.47 14.11
C SER A 528 -8.65 -30.43 13.11
N ALA A 529 -9.54 -29.88 12.26
CA ALA A 529 -9.19 -28.87 11.25
C ALA A 529 -9.42 -27.42 11.72
N HIS A 530 -9.76 -27.19 12.99
CA HIS A 530 -10.19 -25.87 13.47
C HIS A 530 -9.18 -24.74 13.19
N ALA A 531 -7.87 -24.98 13.32
CA ALA A 531 -6.84 -23.96 13.07
C ALA A 531 -6.86 -23.49 11.59
N GLU A 532 -6.89 -24.43 10.64
CA GLU A 532 -7.03 -24.12 9.20
C GLU A 532 -8.33 -23.35 8.91
N TRP A 533 -9.42 -23.70 9.60
CA TRP A 533 -10.70 -23.02 9.46
C TRP A 533 -10.71 -21.61 10.06
N LEU A 534 -10.06 -21.40 11.20
CA LEU A 534 -9.88 -20.07 11.79
C LEU A 534 -9.12 -19.15 10.83
N ASP A 535 -7.98 -19.60 10.31
CA ASP A 535 -7.21 -18.85 9.32
C ASP A 535 -8.02 -18.57 8.06
N ARG A 536 -8.75 -19.58 7.55
CA ARG A 536 -9.61 -19.40 6.38
C ARG A 536 -10.70 -18.36 6.60
N LEU A 537 -11.35 -18.38 7.76
CA LEU A 537 -12.41 -17.42 8.11
C LEU A 537 -11.85 -16.01 8.28
N GLU A 538 -10.65 -15.87 8.83
CA GLU A 538 -9.96 -14.58 8.92
C GLU A 538 -9.72 -13.97 7.54
N HIS A 539 -9.25 -14.78 6.58
CA HIS A 539 -9.08 -14.33 5.19
C HIS A 539 -10.40 -13.92 4.52
N GLU A 540 -11.52 -14.53 4.92
CA GLU A 540 -12.86 -14.30 4.37
C GLU A 540 -13.71 -13.32 5.18
N LEU A 541 -13.17 -12.69 6.22
CA LEU A 541 -13.89 -11.83 7.15
C LEU A 541 -14.68 -10.70 6.46
N ASP A 542 -14.09 -10.03 5.49
CA ASP A 542 -14.78 -8.94 4.76
C ASP A 542 -15.93 -9.45 3.89
N ASN A 543 -15.83 -10.68 3.38
CA ASN A 543 -16.94 -11.32 2.67
C ASN A 543 -18.04 -11.78 3.63
N ILE A 544 -17.67 -12.25 4.83
CA ILE A 544 -18.64 -12.58 5.90
C ILE A 544 -19.38 -11.32 6.32
N ARG A 545 -18.69 -10.18 6.51
CA ARG A 545 -19.30 -8.88 6.80
C ARG A 545 -20.29 -8.45 5.71
N ALA A 546 -19.89 -8.55 4.44
CA ALA A 546 -20.75 -8.23 3.32
C ALA A 546 -22.00 -9.13 3.25
N MET A 547 -21.84 -10.42 3.56
CA MET A 547 -22.96 -11.36 3.65
C MET A 547 -23.92 -11.01 4.79
N LEU A 548 -23.42 -10.69 5.99
CA LEU A 548 -24.25 -10.31 7.14
C LEU A 548 -25.01 -9.02 6.88
N ASP A 549 -24.35 -8.01 6.32
CA ASP A 549 -24.96 -6.73 5.95
C ASP A 549 -26.07 -6.91 4.91
N TRP A 550 -25.84 -7.75 3.89
CA TRP A 550 -26.85 -8.09 2.89
C TRP A 550 -28.03 -8.85 3.50
N CYS A 551 -27.78 -9.87 4.33
CA CYS A 551 -28.85 -10.64 4.97
C CYS A 551 -29.77 -9.75 5.80
N VAL A 552 -29.20 -8.82 6.57
CA VAL A 552 -29.97 -7.84 7.35
C VAL A 552 -30.77 -6.91 6.43
N SER A 553 -30.14 -6.35 5.40
CA SER A 553 -30.78 -5.42 4.46
C SER A 553 -31.90 -6.07 3.63
N ALA A 554 -31.75 -7.35 3.29
CA ALA A 554 -32.73 -8.15 2.56
C ALA A 554 -33.85 -8.73 3.46
N GLY A 555 -33.80 -8.49 4.78
CA GLY A 555 -34.77 -9.02 5.74
C GLY A 555 -34.58 -10.50 6.09
N ARG A 556 -33.49 -11.14 5.64
CA ARG A 556 -33.09 -12.51 5.99
C ARG A 556 -32.38 -12.55 7.35
N VAL A 557 -33.02 -11.96 8.36
CA VAL A 557 -32.44 -11.77 9.70
C VAL A 557 -32.09 -13.11 10.37
N GLU A 558 -32.91 -14.14 10.16
CA GLU A 558 -32.63 -15.50 10.66
C GLU A 558 -31.29 -16.04 10.17
N ASP A 559 -30.95 -15.81 8.90
CA ASP A 559 -29.71 -16.32 8.31
C ASP A 559 -28.49 -15.57 8.84
N ALA A 560 -28.62 -14.25 9.05
CA ALA A 560 -27.59 -13.48 9.72
C ALA A 560 -27.33 -13.98 11.15
N LEU A 561 -28.39 -14.29 11.92
CA LEU A 561 -28.27 -14.82 13.28
C LEU A 561 -27.66 -16.23 13.30
N ARG A 562 -28.11 -17.13 12.41
CA ARG A 562 -27.53 -18.47 12.26
C ARG A 562 -26.04 -18.40 11.94
N ALA A 563 -25.66 -17.62 10.93
CA ALA A 563 -24.26 -17.49 10.52
C ALA A 563 -23.39 -16.85 11.60
N THR A 564 -23.89 -15.79 12.27
CA THR A 564 -23.13 -15.17 13.37
C THR A 564 -22.90 -16.16 14.52
N SER A 565 -23.93 -16.95 14.87
CA SER A 565 -23.86 -17.93 15.97
C SER A 565 -22.98 -19.14 15.63
N ALA A 566 -23.03 -19.62 14.38
CA ALA A 566 -22.16 -20.71 13.88
C ALA A 566 -20.68 -20.34 13.95
N LEU A 567 -20.36 -19.06 13.78
CA LEU A 567 -19.01 -18.51 13.81
C LEU A 567 -18.56 -18.04 15.22
N ASP A 568 -19.32 -18.31 16.29
CA ASP A 568 -19.04 -17.84 17.67
C ASP A 568 -17.60 -18.07 18.12
N ARG A 569 -17.03 -19.26 17.82
CA ARG A 569 -15.65 -19.60 18.19
C ARG A 569 -14.64 -18.74 17.45
N PHE A 570 -14.82 -18.55 16.15
CA PHE A 570 -13.97 -17.68 15.33
C PHE A 570 -13.95 -16.25 15.87
N TRP A 571 -15.13 -15.68 16.13
CA TRP A 571 -15.25 -14.33 16.67
C TRP A 571 -14.55 -14.16 18.04
N ARG A 572 -14.55 -15.19 18.89
CA ARG A 572 -13.85 -15.17 20.19
C ARG A 572 -12.35 -15.39 20.06
N ALA A 573 -11.91 -16.27 19.17
CA ALA A 573 -10.50 -16.59 18.97
C ALA A 573 -9.71 -15.39 18.39
N HIS A 574 -10.29 -14.64 17.45
CA HIS A 574 -9.64 -13.50 16.78
C HIS A 574 -10.01 -12.13 17.36
N ALA A 575 -10.49 -12.08 18.61
CA ALA A 575 -10.84 -10.83 19.32
C ALA A 575 -11.91 -9.94 18.62
N HIS A 576 -12.74 -10.51 17.76
CA HIS A 576 -13.87 -9.83 17.09
C HIS A 576 -15.18 -9.85 17.89
N VAL A 577 -15.09 -10.03 19.21
CA VAL A 577 -16.24 -10.21 20.12
C VAL A 577 -17.24 -9.05 20.06
N SER A 578 -16.77 -7.81 19.96
CA SER A 578 -17.63 -6.62 19.87
C SER A 578 -18.44 -6.58 18.58
N GLU A 579 -17.86 -7.06 17.47
CA GLU A 579 -18.53 -7.10 16.17
C GLU A 579 -19.63 -8.16 16.16
N ALA A 580 -19.33 -9.37 16.63
CA ALA A 580 -20.34 -10.42 16.79
C ALA A 580 -21.51 -9.98 17.67
N ARG A 581 -21.22 -9.32 18.81
CA ARG A 581 -22.25 -8.78 19.70
C ARG A 581 -23.11 -7.72 19.01
N ARG A 582 -22.53 -6.86 18.15
CA ARG A 582 -23.28 -5.89 17.34
C ARG A 582 -24.26 -6.59 16.40
N TRP A 583 -23.81 -7.59 15.65
CA TRP A 583 -24.66 -8.33 14.70
C TRP A 583 -25.78 -9.10 15.40
N LEU A 584 -25.49 -9.78 16.51
CA LEU A 584 -26.49 -10.49 17.31
C LEU A 584 -27.52 -9.53 17.91
N THR A 585 -27.09 -8.40 18.49
CA THR A 585 -27.99 -7.39 19.06
C THR A 585 -28.89 -6.78 17.98
N LEU A 586 -28.32 -6.48 16.80
CA LEU A 586 -29.07 -5.94 15.67
C LEU A 586 -30.11 -6.94 15.18
N GLY A 587 -29.74 -8.20 14.95
CA GLY A 587 -30.66 -9.23 14.47
C GLY A 587 -31.78 -9.55 15.46
N LEU A 588 -31.46 -9.69 16.76
CA LEU A 588 -32.45 -9.90 17.82
C LEU A 588 -33.40 -8.72 18.00
N GLY A 589 -32.98 -7.50 17.65
CA GLY A 589 -33.79 -6.28 17.73
C GLY A 589 -34.65 -5.99 16.49
N LEU A 590 -34.34 -6.58 15.33
CA LEU A 590 -35.03 -6.32 14.06
C LEU A 590 -36.19 -7.28 13.75
N ALA A 591 -36.20 -8.47 14.35
CA ALA A 591 -37.16 -9.52 14.01
C ALA A 591 -38.09 -9.85 15.18
N ASP A 592 -39.37 -9.54 15.02
CA ASP A 592 -40.43 -9.85 15.99
C ASP A 592 -40.91 -11.32 15.89
N ASP A 593 -40.67 -12.00 14.77
CA ASP A 593 -41.16 -13.36 14.46
C ASP A 593 -40.00 -14.30 14.12
N LEU A 594 -39.03 -14.42 15.04
CA LEU A 594 -37.94 -15.40 14.93
C LEU A 594 -38.42 -16.79 15.39
N SER A 595 -37.93 -17.84 14.74
CA SER A 595 -38.03 -19.20 15.30
C SER A 595 -37.44 -19.24 16.72
N VAL A 596 -38.10 -19.98 17.62
CA VAL A 596 -37.69 -20.14 19.03
C VAL A 596 -36.26 -20.67 19.11
N GLU A 597 -35.90 -21.61 18.23
CA GLU A 597 -34.59 -22.23 18.17
C GLU A 597 -33.49 -21.24 17.80
N ILE A 598 -33.73 -20.37 16.80
CA ILE A 598 -32.74 -19.38 16.37
C ILE A 598 -32.57 -18.30 17.43
N ARG A 599 -33.67 -17.87 18.04
CA ARG A 599 -33.63 -16.88 19.12
C ARG A 599 -32.82 -17.43 20.31
N ALA A 600 -33.08 -18.67 20.71
CA ALA A 600 -32.34 -19.34 21.79
C ALA A 600 -30.83 -19.42 21.47
N GLU A 601 -30.48 -19.83 20.24
CA GLU A 601 -29.09 -19.96 19.81
C GLU A 601 -28.36 -18.61 19.74
N ALA A 602 -29.01 -17.59 19.17
CA ALA A 602 -28.47 -16.24 19.10
C ALA A 602 -28.27 -15.62 20.49
N LEU A 603 -29.20 -15.83 21.42
CA LEU A 603 -29.05 -15.39 22.81
C LEU A 603 -27.92 -16.11 23.52
N ARG A 604 -27.76 -17.43 23.30
CA ARG A 604 -26.62 -18.21 23.81
C ARG A 604 -25.28 -17.69 23.29
N SER A 605 -25.18 -17.40 22.00
CA SER A 605 -23.97 -16.79 21.42
C SER A 605 -23.72 -15.37 21.96
N ALA A 606 -24.77 -14.55 22.06
CA ALA A 606 -24.65 -13.20 22.62
C ALA A 606 -24.17 -13.22 24.09
N ALA A 607 -24.66 -14.19 24.88
CA ALA A 607 -24.19 -14.41 26.24
C ALA A 607 -22.71 -14.80 26.28
N ARG A 608 -22.24 -15.70 25.41
CA ARG A 608 -20.81 -16.07 25.29
C ARG A 608 -19.93 -14.87 24.95
N HIS A 609 -20.37 -13.99 24.06
CA HIS A 609 -19.64 -12.76 23.74
C HIS A 609 -19.65 -11.74 24.88
N ALA A 610 -20.77 -11.59 25.60
CA ALA A 610 -20.82 -10.77 26.80
C ALA A 610 -19.86 -11.31 27.89
N THR A 611 -19.79 -12.63 28.06
CA THR A 611 -18.83 -13.28 28.95
C THR A 611 -17.39 -12.99 28.56
N ALA A 612 -17.04 -13.08 27.27
CA ALA A 612 -15.70 -12.76 26.80
C ALA A 612 -15.30 -11.28 27.05
N GLN A 613 -16.29 -10.38 27.19
CA GLN A 613 -16.09 -8.99 27.60
C GLN A 613 -16.18 -8.77 29.11
N SER A 614 -16.29 -9.84 29.92
CA SER A 614 -16.52 -9.79 31.37
C SER A 614 -17.80 -9.04 31.79
N ASP A 615 -18.78 -8.93 30.89
CA ASP A 615 -20.11 -8.36 31.16
C ASP A 615 -21.03 -9.46 31.72
N TRP A 616 -20.73 -9.92 32.94
CA TRP A 616 -21.39 -11.05 33.59
C TRP A 616 -22.90 -10.84 33.77
N ASN A 617 -23.33 -9.58 33.95
CA ASN A 617 -24.74 -9.24 34.13
C ASN A 617 -25.53 -9.42 32.84
N ALA A 618 -25.04 -8.89 31.71
CA ALA A 618 -25.68 -9.09 30.42
C ALA A 618 -25.63 -10.57 30.01
N ALA A 619 -24.50 -11.25 30.24
CA ALA A 619 -24.36 -12.67 29.95
C ALA A 619 -25.41 -13.52 30.69
N ALA A 620 -25.61 -13.29 31.98
CA ALA A 620 -26.62 -14.00 32.77
C ALA A 620 -28.03 -13.75 32.25
N ALA A 621 -28.41 -12.49 32.00
CA ALA A 621 -29.76 -12.16 31.54
C ALA A 621 -30.08 -12.79 30.17
N LEU A 622 -29.15 -12.73 29.23
CA LEU A 622 -29.30 -13.31 27.89
C LEU A 622 -29.41 -14.84 27.96
N LEU A 623 -28.60 -15.48 28.80
CA LEU A 623 -28.56 -16.93 28.92
C LEU A 623 -29.75 -17.49 29.71
N GLU A 624 -30.32 -16.73 30.65
CA GLU A 624 -31.59 -17.07 31.30
C GLU A 624 -32.76 -17.09 30.30
N GLU A 625 -32.84 -16.10 29.40
CA GLU A 625 -33.83 -16.10 28.32
C GLU A 625 -33.59 -17.28 27.36
N ALA A 626 -32.34 -17.51 26.93
CA ALA A 626 -31.99 -18.64 26.06
C ALA A 626 -32.39 -19.99 26.68
N ARG A 627 -32.18 -20.17 27.99
CA ARG A 627 -32.54 -21.39 28.72
C ARG A 627 -34.04 -21.68 28.68
N GLU A 628 -34.88 -20.68 28.91
CA GLU A 628 -36.34 -20.85 28.85
C GLU A 628 -36.78 -21.24 27.44
N LEU A 629 -36.16 -20.67 26.40
CA LEU A 629 -36.45 -21.02 25.02
C LEU A 629 -35.95 -22.44 24.66
N PHE A 630 -34.78 -22.87 25.16
CA PHE A 630 -34.32 -24.25 24.98
C PHE A 630 -35.27 -25.27 25.63
N ARG A 631 -35.86 -24.92 26.78
CA ARG A 631 -36.91 -25.72 27.41
C ARG A 631 -38.17 -25.77 26.55
N GLU A 632 -38.61 -24.64 26.00
CA GLU A 632 -39.80 -24.54 25.13
C GLU A 632 -39.66 -25.39 23.86
N CYS A 633 -38.48 -25.39 23.23
CA CYS A 633 -38.21 -26.18 22.02
C CYS A 633 -37.66 -27.60 22.30
N GLU A 634 -37.78 -28.08 23.55
CA GLU A 634 -37.38 -29.43 23.98
C GLU A 634 -35.90 -29.79 23.71
N ARG A 635 -35.01 -28.78 23.65
CA ARG A 635 -33.56 -28.92 23.50
C ARG A 635 -32.88 -29.15 24.86
N GLY A 636 -33.14 -30.31 25.45
CA GLY A 636 -32.69 -30.63 26.82
C GLY A 636 -31.17 -30.56 27.05
N TYR A 637 -30.35 -30.92 26.06
CA TYR A 637 -28.89 -30.78 26.17
C TYR A 637 -28.47 -29.31 26.31
N ASP A 638 -29.05 -28.43 25.49
CA ASP A 638 -28.76 -26.99 25.49
C ASP A 638 -29.30 -26.31 26.76
N GLU A 639 -30.45 -26.74 27.28
CA GLU A 639 -30.96 -26.28 28.57
C GLU A 639 -29.98 -26.59 29.71
N VAL A 640 -29.45 -27.82 29.77
CA VAL A 640 -28.47 -28.21 30.80
C VAL A 640 -27.16 -27.41 30.66
N THR A 641 -26.64 -27.26 29.44
CA THR A 641 -25.40 -26.51 29.24
C THR A 641 -25.56 -25.02 29.56
N ALA A 642 -26.73 -24.44 29.27
CA ALA A 642 -27.08 -23.09 29.68
C ALA A 642 -27.15 -22.96 31.22
N LEU A 643 -27.77 -23.92 31.92
CA LEU A 643 -27.80 -23.96 33.39
C LEU A 643 -26.40 -24.06 34.00
N ALA A 644 -25.57 -24.97 33.52
CA ALA A 644 -24.18 -25.13 33.97
C ALA A 644 -23.41 -23.82 33.76
N TYR A 645 -23.55 -23.19 32.59
CA TYR A 645 -22.85 -21.95 32.29
C TYR A 645 -23.38 -20.75 33.10
N LEU A 646 -24.69 -20.67 33.38
CA LEU A 646 -25.25 -19.72 34.34
C LEU A 646 -24.65 -19.92 35.75
N GLY A 647 -24.45 -21.17 36.18
CA GLY A 647 -23.80 -21.48 37.45
C GLY A 647 -22.36 -20.94 37.51
N TRP A 648 -21.61 -21.10 36.42
CA TRP A 648 -20.26 -20.55 36.32
C TRP A 648 -20.25 -19.01 36.31
N ILE A 649 -21.21 -18.37 35.62
CA ILE A 649 -21.38 -16.90 35.63
C ILE A 649 -21.72 -16.41 37.04
N ALA A 650 -22.55 -17.14 37.80
CA ALA A 650 -22.89 -16.79 39.18
C ALA A 650 -21.65 -16.81 40.09
N LEU A 651 -20.70 -17.74 39.91
CA LEU A 651 -19.41 -17.70 40.61
C LEU A 651 -18.60 -16.44 40.29
N ARG A 652 -18.61 -15.98 39.03
CA ARG A 652 -17.92 -14.73 38.62
C ARG A 652 -18.59 -13.47 39.20
N ARG A 653 -19.85 -13.57 39.59
CA ARG A 653 -20.63 -12.53 40.26
C ARG A 653 -20.58 -12.59 41.79
N ASP A 654 -19.81 -13.52 42.36
CA ASP A 654 -19.74 -13.76 43.81
C ASP A 654 -21.09 -14.20 44.41
N GLU A 655 -21.83 -15.05 43.68
CA GLU A 655 -23.13 -15.62 44.07
C GLU A 655 -23.05 -17.16 44.22
N PRO A 656 -22.28 -17.69 45.19
CA PRO A 656 -21.98 -19.12 45.29
C PRO A 656 -23.21 -19.98 45.58
N GLU A 657 -24.20 -19.49 46.36
CA GLU A 657 -25.44 -20.23 46.61
C GLU A 657 -26.25 -20.41 45.33
N ARG A 658 -26.31 -19.34 44.50
CA ARG A 658 -27.01 -19.39 43.22
C ARG A 658 -26.30 -20.33 42.24
N ALA A 659 -24.97 -20.33 42.23
CA ALA A 659 -24.18 -21.25 41.43
C ALA A 659 -24.46 -22.71 41.82
N GLU A 660 -24.52 -23.01 43.11
CA GLU A 660 -24.81 -24.34 43.63
C GLU A 660 -26.22 -24.81 43.24
N GLU A 661 -27.24 -23.95 43.37
CA GLU A 661 -28.62 -24.24 42.94
C GLU A 661 -28.69 -24.60 41.45
N LEU A 662 -28.06 -23.78 40.60
CA LEU A 662 -28.04 -23.97 39.14
C LEU A 662 -27.33 -25.26 38.74
N CYS A 663 -26.21 -25.60 39.38
CA CYS A 663 -25.50 -26.84 39.12
C CYS A 663 -26.32 -28.08 39.51
N HIS A 664 -27.02 -28.04 40.65
CA HIS A 664 -27.88 -29.15 41.08
C HIS A 664 -29.09 -29.33 40.15
N GLU A 665 -29.68 -28.24 39.67
CA GLU A 665 -30.73 -28.27 38.64
C GLU A 665 -30.19 -28.90 37.34
N ALA A 666 -29.02 -28.44 36.88
CA ALA A 666 -28.34 -28.98 35.70
C ALA A 666 -28.07 -30.49 35.81
N LEU A 667 -27.51 -30.96 36.94
CA LEU A 667 -27.23 -32.37 37.18
C LEU A 667 -28.49 -33.23 37.28
N THR A 668 -29.55 -32.70 37.90
CA THR A 668 -30.83 -33.42 38.00
C THR A 668 -31.44 -33.61 36.61
N LEU A 669 -31.43 -32.57 35.79
CA LEU A 669 -31.92 -32.62 34.43
C LEU A 669 -31.03 -33.51 33.54
N SER A 670 -29.71 -33.38 33.61
CA SER A 670 -28.77 -34.17 32.81
C SER A 670 -28.89 -35.67 33.06
N ARG A 671 -29.06 -36.07 34.34
CA ARG A 671 -29.28 -37.47 34.73
C ARG A 671 -30.61 -38.00 34.22
N LYS A 672 -31.66 -37.18 34.22
CA LYS A 672 -32.96 -37.55 33.65
C LYS A 672 -32.90 -37.71 32.12
N LEU A 673 -32.06 -36.93 31.45
CA LEU A 673 -31.83 -37.01 30.01
C LEU A 673 -30.91 -38.17 29.61
N GLU A 674 -30.22 -38.81 30.57
CA GLU A 674 -29.23 -39.87 30.33
C GLU A 674 -28.15 -39.45 29.31
N HIS A 675 -27.81 -38.16 29.27
CA HIS A 675 -26.86 -37.60 28.30
C HIS A 675 -25.48 -37.38 28.93
N PRO A 676 -24.43 -38.13 28.52
CA PRO A 676 -23.09 -38.03 29.12
C PRO A 676 -22.49 -36.63 29.03
N GLY A 677 -22.58 -35.97 27.87
CA GLY A 677 -22.05 -34.62 27.68
C GLY A 677 -22.72 -33.55 28.55
N ALA A 678 -24.06 -33.62 28.70
CA ALA A 678 -24.80 -32.70 29.57
C ALA A 678 -24.40 -32.89 31.04
N THR A 679 -24.19 -34.14 31.45
CA THR A 679 -23.75 -34.49 32.81
C THR A 679 -22.33 -33.99 33.05
N ALA A 680 -21.41 -34.21 32.10
CA ALA A 680 -20.05 -33.68 32.19
C ALA A 680 -20.03 -32.16 32.31
N ALA A 681 -20.84 -31.43 31.53
CA ALA A 681 -20.93 -29.97 31.63
C ALA A 681 -21.37 -29.49 33.02
N ALA A 682 -22.37 -30.14 33.61
CA ALA A 682 -22.84 -29.80 34.95
C ALA A 682 -21.83 -30.15 36.06
N LEU A 683 -21.10 -31.28 35.91
CA LEU A 683 -20.03 -31.70 36.82
C LEU A 683 -18.85 -30.73 36.81
N MET A 684 -18.49 -30.19 35.64
CA MET A 684 -17.41 -29.19 35.52
C MET A 684 -17.71 -27.96 36.38
N THR A 685 -18.92 -27.39 36.25
CA THR A 685 -19.30 -26.23 37.05
C THR A 685 -19.43 -26.56 38.53
N LEU A 686 -19.93 -27.75 38.89
CA LEU A 686 -19.96 -28.17 40.30
C LEU A 686 -18.53 -28.30 40.87
N GLY A 687 -17.57 -28.77 40.07
CA GLY A 687 -16.16 -28.76 40.41
C GLY A 687 -15.64 -27.36 40.72
N ASP A 688 -15.99 -26.36 39.90
CA ASP A 688 -15.64 -24.96 40.13
C ASP A 688 -16.25 -24.42 41.44
N VAL A 689 -17.53 -24.72 41.70
CA VAL A 689 -18.23 -24.33 42.93
C VAL A 689 -17.52 -24.92 44.15
N ARG A 690 -17.20 -26.22 44.14
CA ARG A 690 -16.51 -26.87 45.27
C ARG A 690 -15.08 -26.35 45.45
N SER A 691 -14.37 -26.11 44.35
CA SER A 691 -13.00 -25.58 44.41
C SER A 691 -12.98 -24.18 45.03
N THR A 692 -13.92 -23.30 44.66
CA THR A 692 -14.05 -21.96 45.25
C THR A 692 -14.47 -22.00 46.73
N GLN A 693 -15.22 -23.01 47.15
CA GLN A 693 -15.56 -23.29 48.56
C GLN A 693 -14.40 -23.93 49.36
N GLY A 694 -13.29 -24.30 48.69
CA GLY A 694 -12.13 -24.96 49.31
C GLY A 694 -12.25 -26.48 49.45
N ASP A 695 -13.32 -27.10 48.95
CA ASP A 695 -13.46 -28.56 48.86
C ASP A 695 -12.74 -29.10 47.62
N HIS A 696 -11.41 -29.03 47.63
CA HIS A 696 -10.59 -29.43 46.49
C HIS A 696 -10.69 -30.94 46.19
N GLU A 697 -10.81 -31.81 47.19
CA GLU A 697 -10.98 -33.26 46.96
C GLU A 697 -12.35 -33.58 46.35
N GLY A 698 -13.41 -32.92 46.83
CA GLY A 698 -14.73 -33.02 46.22
C GLY A 698 -14.74 -32.49 44.79
N ALA A 699 -14.05 -31.39 44.51
CA ALA A 699 -13.93 -30.85 43.15
C ALA A 699 -13.16 -31.79 42.21
N LEU A 700 -12.05 -32.38 42.67
CA LEU A 700 -11.27 -33.35 41.89
C LEU A 700 -12.11 -34.56 41.48
N ALA A 701 -12.94 -35.08 42.38
CA ALA A 701 -13.82 -36.21 42.06
C ALA A 701 -14.82 -35.87 40.93
N GLU A 702 -15.44 -34.68 40.97
CA GLU A 702 -16.38 -34.25 39.93
C GLU A 702 -15.66 -34.04 38.57
N TYR A 703 -14.46 -33.46 38.58
CA TYR A 703 -13.66 -33.30 37.36
C TYR A 703 -13.21 -34.63 36.75
N GLU A 704 -12.81 -35.63 37.56
CA GLU A 704 -12.43 -36.95 37.05
C GLU A 704 -13.60 -37.68 36.38
N GLU A 705 -14.80 -37.56 36.96
CA GLU A 705 -16.02 -38.08 36.34
C GLU A 705 -16.32 -37.35 35.03
N ALA A 706 -16.21 -36.01 35.02
CA ALA A 706 -16.41 -35.20 33.81
C ALA A 706 -15.42 -35.56 32.70
N VAL A 707 -14.12 -35.74 33.01
CA VAL A 707 -13.09 -36.18 32.06
C VAL A 707 -13.44 -37.55 31.49
N THR A 708 -13.88 -38.49 32.33
CA THR A 708 -14.27 -39.85 31.90
C THR A 708 -15.44 -39.80 30.92
N LEU A 709 -16.44 -38.97 31.21
CA LEU A 709 -17.59 -38.78 30.33
C LEU A 709 -17.19 -38.09 29.02
N ARG A 710 -16.35 -37.04 29.06
CA ARG A 710 -15.88 -36.29 27.89
C ARG A 710 -14.98 -37.13 26.97
N ARG A 711 -14.14 -38.03 27.50
CA ARG A 711 -13.34 -38.99 26.70
C ARG A 711 -14.21 -39.96 25.89
N GLY A 712 -15.46 -40.15 26.29
CA GLY A 712 -16.45 -40.90 25.52
C GLY A 712 -17.14 -40.09 24.41
N LEU A 713 -16.81 -38.81 24.26
CA LEU A 713 -17.35 -37.89 23.26
C LEU A 713 -16.30 -37.61 22.17
N ASP A 714 -16.76 -37.25 20.97
CA ASP A 714 -15.90 -36.85 19.84
C ASP A 714 -15.53 -35.34 19.91
N ASP A 715 -15.07 -34.89 21.07
CA ASP A 715 -14.68 -33.50 21.33
C ASP A 715 -13.40 -33.44 22.21
N PRO A 716 -12.21 -33.48 21.58
CA PRO A 716 -10.94 -33.55 22.31
C PRO A 716 -10.60 -32.26 23.07
N LEU A 717 -11.20 -31.12 22.70
CA LEU A 717 -10.98 -29.84 23.36
C LEU A 717 -11.67 -29.78 24.71
N LEU A 718 -12.90 -30.32 24.79
CA LEU A 718 -13.57 -30.47 26.08
C LEU A 718 -12.76 -31.38 27.01
N VAL A 719 -12.11 -32.40 26.49
CA VAL A 719 -11.22 -33.26 27.30
C VAL A 719 -10.03 -32.46 27.82
N ALA A 720 -9.34 -31.71 26.97
CA ALA A 720 -8.20 -30.87 27.36
C ALA A 720 -8.58 -29.83 28.44
N ASP A 721 -9.71 -29.12 28.27
CA ASP A 721 -10.24 -28.16 29.24
C ASP A 721 -10.54 -28.81 30.61
N ALA A 722 -11.17 -30.00 30.61
CA ALA A 722 -11.48 -30.71 31.84
C ALA A 722 -10.21 -31.17 32.58
N ILE A 723 -9.22 -31.67 31.85
CA ILE A 723 -7.94 -32.11 32.42
C ILE A 723 -7.14 -30.91 32.94
N TYR A 724 -7.16 -29.78 32.24
CA TYR A 724 -6.51 -28.56 32.71
C TYR A 724 -7.13 -28.06 34.03
N ASN A 725 -8.46 -28.01 34.12
CA ASN A 725 -9.17 -27.60 35.34
C ASN A 725 -8.96 -28.58 36.51
N LEU A 726 -8.84 -29.89 36.22
CA LEU A 726 -8.41 -30.90 37.19
C LEU A 726 -7.01 -30.57 37.73
N GLY A 727 -6.06 -30.26 36.83
CA GLY A 727 -4.69 -29.88 37.19
C GLY A 727 -4.65 -28.60 38.03
N MET A 728 -5.41 -27.58 37.65
CA MET A 728 -5.54 -26.31 38.38
C MET A 728 -6.08 -26.52 39.80
N THR A 729 -7.12 -27.34 39.94
CA THR A 729 -7.74 -27.64 41.24
C THR A 729 -6.78 -28.44 42.13
N ALA A 730 -6.06 -29.41 41.56
CA ALA A 730 -5.03 -30.16 42.27
C ALA A 730 -3.90 -29.24 42.74
N PHE A 731 -3.46 -28.30 41.90
CA PHE A 731 -2.44 -27.31 42.24
C PHE A 731 -2.89 -26.40 43.38
N GLN A 732 -4.10 -25.84 43.31
CA GLN A 732 -4.68 -24.99 44.36
C GLN A 732 -4.85 -25.72 45.68
N GLY A 733 -5.25 -27.00 45.65
CA GLY A 733 -5.33 -27.86 46.81
C GLY A 733 -3.97 -28.35 47.35
N GLY A 734 -2.85 -27.95 46.74
CA GLY A 734 -1.50 -28.37 47.12
C GLY A 734 -1.14 -29.81 46.75
N ASN A 735 -1.98 -30.50 45.97
CA ASN A 735 -1.76 -31.87 45.51
C ASN A 735 -0.92 -31.89 44.22
N LEU A 736 0.35 -31.51 44.33
CA LEU A 736 1.26 -31.40 43.18
C LEU A 736 1.46 -32.73 42.45
N ALA A 737 1.32 -33.86 43.16
CA ALA A 737 1.41 -35.21 42.58
C ALA A 737 0.28 -35.52 41.59
N ARG A 738 -0.90 -34.91 41.76
CA ARG A 738 -2.01 -35.00 40.79
C ARG A 738 -1.98 -33.87 39.75
N ALA A 739 -1.48 -32.69 40.13
CA ALA A 739 -1.42 -31.52 39.24
C ALA A 739 -0.50 -31.74 38.03
N ARG A 740 0.72 -32.24 38.26
CA ARG A 740 1.71 -32.46 37.19
C ARG A 740 1.20 -33.35 36.05
N PRO A 741 0.77 -34.61 36.30
CA PRO A 741 0.32 -35.49 35.21
C PRO A 741 -0.91 -34.95 34.47
N ALA A 742 -1.78 -34.20 35.16
CA ALA A 742 -2.90 -33.54 34.50
C ALA A 742 -2.43 -32.44 33.53
N PHE A 743 -1.50 -31.57 33.94
CA PHE A 743 -0.97 -30.55 33.03
C PHE A 743 -0.13 -31.15 31.89
N GLU A 744 0.59 -32.24 32.13
CA GLU A 744 1.32 -32.97 31.07
C GLU A 744 0.37 -33.54 30.03
N GLU A 745 -0.71 -34.20 30.45
CA GLU A 745 -1.72 -34.72 29.53
C GLU A 745 -2.47 -33.60 28.79
N ALA A 746 -2.82 -32.51 29.48
CA ALA A 746 -3.43 -31.33 28.85
C ALA A 746 -2.49 -30.69 27.80
N LEU A 747 -1.18 -30.67 28.07
CA LEU A 747 -0.18 -30.17 27.13
C LEU A 747 -0.04 -31.06 25.89
N GLU A 748 -0.05 -32.38 26.07
CA GLU A 748 -0.01 -33.33 24.95
C GLU A 748 -1.22 -33.14 24.04
N LEU A 749 -2.43 -33.10 24.62
CA LEU A 749 -3.66 -32.84 23.87
C LEU A 749 -3.65 -31.47 23.20
N ALA A 750 -3.22 -30.41 23.89
CA ALA A 750 -3.15 -29.07 23.31
C ALA A 750 -2.18 -29.01 22.11
N ARG A 751 -1.07 -29.75 22.15
CA ARG A 751 -0.12 -29.86 21.03
C ARG A 751 -0.69 -30.67 19.87
N GLU A 752 -1.38 -31.77 20.14
CA GLU A 752 -2.06 -32.56 19.10
C GLU A 752 -3.15 -31.75 18.38
N LEU A 753 -3.79 -30.84 19.11
CA LEU A 753 -4.82 -29.95 18.60
C LEU A 753 -4.26 -28.64 18.03
N ASP A 754 -2.96 -28.37 18.11
CA ASP A 754 -2.38 -27.08 17.71
C ASP A 754 -3.02 -25.86 18.42
N GLU A 755 -3.45 -26.06 19.66
CA GLU A 755 -4.11 -25.06 20.49
C GLU A 755 -3.08 -24.24 21.28
N ALA A 756 -2.44 -23.29 20.59
CA ALA A 756 -1.35 -22.49 21.14
C ALA A 756 -1.66 -21.86 22.53
N PRO A 757 -2.83 -21.23 22.79
CA PRO A 757 -3.13 -20.69 24.12
C PRO A 757 -3.09 -21.73 25.24
N TRP A 758 -3.56 -22.95 24.96
CA TRP A 758 -3.57 -24.06 25.91
C TRP A 758 -2.17 -24.66 26.11
N VAL A 759 -1.36 -24.72 25.05
CA VAL A 759 0.07 -25.05 25.15
C VAL A 759 0.79 -24.08 26.09
N GLY A 760 0.57 -22.77 25.90
CA GLY A 760 1.14 -21.74 26.76
C GLY A 760 0.70 -21.88 28.22
N ALA A 761 -0.59 -22.12 28.45
CA ALA A 761 -1.15 -22.26 29.80
C ALA A 761 -0.63 -23.49 30.54
N ALA A 762 -0.55 -24.64 29.87
CA ALA A 762 -0.02 -25.86 30.46
C ALA A 762 1.49 -25.78 30.71
N GLN A 763 2.26 -25.22 29.77
CA GLN A 763 3.70 -25.01 29.96
C GLN A 763 4.00 -24.04 31.10
N PHE A 764 3.24 -22.94 31.21
CA PHE A 764 3.36 -22.01 32.33
C PHE A 764 3.13 -22.70 33.68
N MET A 765 2.08 -23.52 33.81
CA MET A 765 1.78 -24.23 35.05
C MET A 765 2.83 -25.29 35.38
N LEU A 766 3.33 -26.02 34.39
CA LEU A 766 4.43 -26.98 34.58
C LEU A 766 5.73 -26.26 34.98
N GLY A 767 6.03 -25.10 34.40
CA GLY A 767 7.16 -24.26 34.81
C GLY A 767 7.05 -23.78 36.27
N GLN A 768 5.84 -23.44 36.74
CA GLN A 768 5.62 -23.15 38.15
C GLN A 768 5.87 -24.35 39.07
N LEU A 769 5.45 -25.55 38.64
CA LEU A 769 5.71 -26.79 39.39
C LEU A 769 7.20 -27.12 39.46
N ASP A 770 7.93 -26.97 38.35
CA ASP A 770 9.37 -27.20 38.28
C ASP A 770 10.13 -26.21 39.16
N LEU A 771 9.76 -24.92 39.13
CA LEU A 771 10.34 -23.89 39.99
C LEU A 771 10.08 -24.18 41.47
N ALA A 772 8.86 -24.63 41.82
CA ALA A 772 8.54 -25.02 43.19
C ALA A 772 9.32 -26.25 43.67
N ALA A 773 9.66 -27.18 42.76
CA ALA A 773 10.51 -28.33 43.02
C ALA A 773 12.02 -27.98 43.08
N GLY A 774 12.41 -26.78 42.67
CA GLY A 774 13.82 -26.36 42.57
C GLY A 774 14.51 -26.84 41.29
N GLU A 775 13.75 -27.30 40.29
CA GLU A 775 14.22 -27.77 38.99
C GLU A 775 14.36 -26.57 38.03
N ASN A 776 15.22 -25.60 38.38
CA ASN A 776 15.29 -24.28 37.74
C ASN A 776 15.49 -24.36 36.21
N GLY A 777 16.39 -25.22 35.71
CA GLY A 777 16.60 -25.41 34.28
C GLY A 777 15.35 -25.84 33.52
N SER A 778 14.56 -26.79 34.07
CA SER A 778 13.30 -27.21 33.43
C SER A 778 12.25 -26.11 33.52
N ALA A 779 12.20 -25.37 34.64
CA ALA A 779 11.33 -24.22 34.78
C ALA A 779 11.62 -23.12 33.74
N ILE A 780 12.90 -22.91 33.40
CA ILE A 780 13.32 -21.97 32.36
C ILE A 780 12.84 -22.41 30.98
N GLU A 781 13.09 -23.66 30.60
CA GLU A 781 12.65 -24.20 29.31
C GLU A 781 11.13 -24.05 29.12
N ARG A 782 10.35 -24.43 30.14
CA ARG A 782 8.89 -24.35 30.08
C ARG A 782 8.36 -22.93 30.07
N ALA A 783 8.93 -22.04 30.88
CA ALA A 783 8.52 -20.65 30.91
C ALA A 783 8.91 -19.89 29.64
N ASP A 784 10.02 -20.25 28.98
CA ASP A 784 10.41 -19.70 27.67
C ASP A 784 9.46 -20.17 26.55
N GLU A 785 9.10 -21.46 26.52
CA GLU A 785 8.08 -21.96 25.59
C GLU A 785 6.74 -21.24 25.78
N ALA A 786 6.27 -21.09 27.03
CA ALA A 786 5.05 -20.35 27.33
C ALA A 786 5.16 -18.87 26.93
N LEU A 787 6.30 -18.22 27.18
CA LEU A 787 6.54 -16.84 26.80
C LEU A 787 6.50 -16.65 25.27
N ALA A 788 7.06 -17.59 24.50
CA ALA A 788 7.03 -17.55 23.05
C ALA A 788 5.59 -17.58 22.51
N VAL A 789 4.75 -18.45 23.08
CA VAL A 789 3.32 -18.53 22.78
C VAL A 789 2.60 -17.22 23.12
N TYR A 790 2.74 -16.72 24.35
CA TYR A 790 2.04 -15.49 24.74
C TYR A 790 2.57 -14.25 24.02
N THR A 791 3.78 -14.30 23.48
CA THR A 791 4.30 -13.25 22.58
C THR A 791 3.62 -13.29 21.22
N SER A 792 3.36 -14.48 20.63
CA SER A 792 2.59 -14.56 19.38
C SER A 792 1.12 -14.19 19.56
N LEU A 793 0.58 -14.36 20.76
CA LEU A 793 -0.80 -13.99 21.10
C LEU A 793 -0.93 -12.53 21.57
N GLU A 794 0.17 -11.78 21.67
CA GLU A 794 0.20 -10.41 22.21
C GLU A 794 -0.43 -10.27 23.61
N ASP A 795 -0.33 -11.31 24.45
CA ASP A 795 -0.88 -11.34 25.82
C ASP A 795 0.17 -10.87 26.85
N ASP A 796 0.22 -9.56 27.08
CA ASP A 796 1.19 -8.94 27.99
C ASP A 796 1.06 -9.41 29.45
N ARG A 797 -0.15 -9.76 29.90
CA ARG A 797 -0.35 -10.24 31.28
C ARG A 797 0.28 -11.61 31.47
N SER A 798 0.05 -12.52 30.52
CA SER A 798 0.63 -13.87 30.59
C SER A 798 2.13 -13.85 30.32
N ARG A 799 2.61 -12.96 29.44
CA ARG A 799 4.06 -12.71 29.26
C ARG A 799 4.71 -12.24 30.56
N ALA A 800 4.09 -11.31 31.30
CA ALA A 800 4.60 -10.84 32.59
C ALA A 800 4.72 -11.99 33.61
N ARG A 801 3.72 -12.87 33.69
CA ARG A 801 3.77 -14.07 34.56
C ARG A 801 4.93 -14.99 34.21
N CYS A 802 5.17 -15.24 32.92
CA CYS A 802 6.29 -16.08 32.48
C CYS A 802 7.64 -15.47 32.89
N LEU A 803 7.80 -14.13 32.76
CA LEU A 803 9.00 -13.43 33.22
C LEU A 803 9.23 -13.54 34.73
N VAL A 804 8.17 -13.58 35.54
CA VAL A 804 8.29 -13.80 36.99
C VAL A 804 8.79 -15.22 37.29
N VAL A 805 8.31 -16.24 36.57
CA VAL A 805 8.82 -17.62 36.70
C VAL A 805 10.28 -17.71 36.30
N LEU A 806 10.66 -17.13 35.16
CA LEU A 806 12.05 -17.06 34.70
C LEU A 806 12.96 -16.33 35.72
N ALA A 807 12.48 -15.22 36.29
CA ALA A 807 13.23 -14.50 37.31
C ALA A 807 13.43 -15.34 38.58
N GLY A 808 12.40 -16.08 38.99
CA GLY A 808 12.49 -16.99 40.14
C GLY A 808 13.49 -18.12 39.91
N ALA A 809 13.54 -18.68 38.69
CA ALA A 809 14.48 -19.73 38.32
C ALA A 809 15.93 -19.20 38.27
N ALA A 810 16.15 -18.05 37.63
CA ALA A 810 17.45 -17.37 37.57
C ALA A 810 17.98 -17.04 38.98
N ALA A 811 17.11 -16.55 39.87
CA ALA A 811 17.49 -16.30 41.26
C ALA A 811 17.84 -17.60 42.01
N GLY A 812 17.15 -18.70 41.70
CA GLY A 812 17.45 -20.04 42.19
C GLY A 812 18.81 -20.58 41.76
N GLU A 813 19.30 -20.18 40.59
CA GLU A 813 20.63 -20.54 40.06
C GLU A 813 21.74 -19.57 40.50
N GLY A 814 21.38 -18.44 41.12
CA GLY A 814 22.31 -17.43 41.63
C GLY A 814 22.54 -16.25 40.67
N SER A 815 21.87 -16.22 39.52
CA SER A 815 21.92 -15.14 38.53
C SER A 815 21.01 -13.97 38.94
N LEU A 816 21.31 -13.36 40.08
CA LEU A 816 20.48 -12.33 40.72
C LEU A 816 20.31 -11.07 39.85
N GLU A 817 21.32 -10.69 39.05
CA GLU A 817 21.19 -9.53 38.17
C GLU A 817 20.18 -9.76 37.03
N ASP A 818 20.14 -10.97 36.47
CA ASP A 818 19.20 -11.33 35.41
C ASP A 818 17.79 -11.50 35.96
N ALA A 819 17.66 -12.09 37.16
CA ALA A 819 16.39 -12.10 37.89
C ALA A 819 15.84 -10.68 38.07
N ALA A 820 16.68 -9.72 38.45
CA ALA A 820 16.27 -8.31 38.57
C ALA A 820 15.83 -7.69 37.22
N ARG A 821 16.54 -7.97 36.11
CA ARG A 821 16.14 -7.50 34.78
C ARG A 821 14.79 -8.09 34.36
N LEU A 822 14.61 -9.40 34.52
CA LEU A 822 13.37 -10.11 34.18
C LEU A 822 12.17 -9.57 34.99
N LEU A 823 12.34 -9.30 36.29
CA LEU A 823 11.29 -8.66 37.10
C LEU A 823 10.93 -7.25 36.63
N GLY A 824 11.92 -6.45 36.22
CA GLY A 824 11.66 -5.13 35.62
C GLY A 824 10.89 -5.23 34.30
N GLY A 825 11.21 -6.23 33.48
CA GLY A 825 10.43 -6.59 32.29
C GLY A 825 9.00 -7.01 32.64
N ALA A 826 8.80 -7.86 33.65
CA ALA A 826 7.46 -8.27 34.08
C ALA A 826 6.62 -7.07 34.54
N GLU A 827 7.19 -6.15 35.32
CA GLU A 827 6.48 -4.97 35.82
C GLU A 827 6.02 -4.03 34.72
N ALA A 828 6.88 -3.74 33.73
CA ALA A 828 6.50 -2.84 32.66
C ALA A 828 5.49 -3.47 31.68
N LEU A 829 5.46 -4.81 31.51
CA LEU A 829 4.40 -5.51 30.76
C LEU A 829 3.08 -5.54 31.55
N ARG A 830 3.15 -5.77 32.86
CA ARG A 830 1.98 -5.82 33.74
C ARG A 830 1.27 -4.47 33.86
N GLY A 831 2.04 -3.37 33.81
CA GLY A 831 1.53 -2.02 34.02
C GLY A 831 0.87 -1.86 35.39
N ASP A 832 -0.31 -1.25 35.42
CA ASP A 832 -1.06 -0.97 36.67
C ASP A 832 -1.89 -2.16 37.19
N LEU A 833 -1.85 -3.33 36.52
CA LEU A 833 -2.63 -4.49 36.95
C LEU A 833 -2.06 -5.09 38.26
N PRO A 834 -2.93 -5.53 39.20
CA PRO A 834 -2.49 -6.08 40.48
C PRO A 834 -1.72 -7.39 40.32
N LEU A 835 -0.85 -7.72 41.28
CA LEU A 835 -0.23 -9.05 41.37
C LEU A 835 -1.30 -10.11 41.67
N ASP A 836 -1.13 -11.29 41.07
CA ASP A 836 -2.04 -12.43 41.30
C ASP A 836 -1.39 -13.56 42.11
N SER A 837 -2.18 -14.61 42.35
CA SER A 837 -1.78 -15.79 43.13
C SER A 837 -0.62 -16.58 42.54
N PHE A 838 -0.25 -16.37 41.27
CA PHE A 838 0.87 -17.04 40.62
C PHE A 838 2.17 -16.24 40.78
N GLU A 839 2.09 -14.91 40.72
CA GLU A 839 3.27 -14.05 40.87
C GLU A 839 3.70 -13.89 42.33
N LEU A 840 2.75 -13.74 43.25
CA LEU A 840 3.01 -13.41 44.65
C LEU A 840 3.97 -14.38 45.36
N PRO A 841 3.81 -15.72 45.28
CA PRO A 841 4.69 -16.65 46.00
C PRO A 841 6.16 -16.56 45.55
N ILE A 842 6.40 -16.29 44.28
CA ILE A 842 7.75 -16.18 43.70
C ILE A 842 8.38 -14.85 44.13
N LEU A 843 7.62 -13.76 44.04
CA LEU A 843 8.09 -12.43 44.43
C LEU A 843 8.35 -12.33 45.93
N ASP A 844 7.48 -12.88 46.77
CA ASP A 844 7.64 -12.89 48.23
C ASP A 844 8.91 -13.66 48.64
N ARG A 845 9.26 -14.70 47.89
CA ARG A 845 10.48 -15.48 48.12
C ARG A 845 11.75 -14.74 47.71
N TRP A 846 11.76 -14.13 46.53
CA TRP A 846 13.01 -13.65 45.91
C TRP A 846 13.25 -12.15 46.04
N THR A 847 12.21 -11.32 46.15
CA THR A 847 12.37 -9.87 46.29
C THR A 847 13.24 -9.49 47.51
N PRO A 848 13.05 -10.09 48.71
CA PRO A 848 13.91 -9.79 49.86
C PRO A 848 15.38 -10.19 49.64
N VAL A 849 15.63 -11.27 48.90
CA VAL A 849 16.99 -11.74 48.57
C VAL A 849 17.67 -10.74 47.63
N LEU A 850 16.97 -10.32 46.57
CA LEU A 850 17.47 -9.33 45.61
C LEU A 850 17.75 -7.97 46.28
N ASP A 851 16.89 -7.52 47.18
CA ASP A 851 17.06 -6.28 47.93
C ASP A 851 18.32 -6.29 48.80
N VAL A 852 18.60 -7.42 49.46
CA VAL A 852 19.75 -7.57 50.36
C VAL A 852 21.06 -7.72 49.58
N ASP A 853 21.08 -8.58 48.55
CA ASP A 853 22.32 -8.98 47.90
C ASP A 853 22.76 -8.02 46.80
N LEU A 854 21.82 -7.40 46.06
CA LEU A 854 22.15 -6.40 45.04
C LEU A 854 22.16 -4.98 45.60
N GLY A 855 21.34 -4.71 46.63
CA GLY A 855 21.09 -3.38 47.16
C GLY A 855 20.13 -2.56 46.28
N VAL A 856 19.27 -1.78 46.94
CA VAL A 856 18.14 -1.03 46.34
C VAL A 856 18.53 -0.21 45.10
N GLN A 857 19.68 0.46 45.10
CA GLN A 857 20.10 1.29 43.96
C GLN A 857 20.45 0.45 42.72
N ARG A 858 21.18 -0.67 42.89
CA ARG A 858 21.57 -1.54 41.79
C ARG A 858 20.35 -2.29 41.25
N LEU A 859 19.49 -2.78 42.15
CA LEU A 859 18.23 -3.43 41.81
C LEU A 859 17.34 -2.52 40.94
N ASN A 860 17.15 -1.25 41.33
CA ASN A 860 16.37 -0.30 40.54
C ASN A 860 16.96 -0.04 39.15
N VAL A 861 18.28 0.02 39.02
CA VAL A 861 18.95 0.20 37.71
C VAL A 861 18.71 -1.02 36.81
N LEU A 862 18.84 -2.23 37.34
CA LEU A 862 18.64 -3.48 36.60
C LEU A 862 17.18 -3.66 36.18
N LYS A 863 16.23 -3.35 37.06
CA LYS A 863 14.80 -3.37 36.73
C LYS A 863 14.46 -2.35 35.63
N ALA A 864 14.99 -1.13 35.73
CA ALA A 864 14.82 -0.12 34.68
C ALA A 864 15.46 -0.54 33.34
N ASP A 865 16.51 -1.34 33.38
CA ASP A 865 17.14 -1.90 32.19
C ASP A 865 16.25 -2.94 31.51
N GLY A 866 15.73 -3.90 32.29
CA GLY A 866 14.78 -4.90 31.81
C GLY A 866 13.47 -4.31 31.27
N ALA A 867 12.99 -3.22 31.87
CA ALA A 867 11.82 -2.49 31.37
C ALA A 867 12.05 -1.85 29.99
N ARG A 868 13.31 -1.57 29.59
CA ARG A 868 13.63 -1.00 28.26
C ARG A 868 13.83 -2.06 27.19
N THR A 869 14.14 -3.31 27.56
CA THR A 869 14.53 -4.38 26.64
C THR A 869 13.40 -5.35 26.28
N GLN A 870 12.13 -4.98 26.55
CA GLN A 870 10.94 -5.85 26.43
C GLN A 870 10.61 -6.42 25.02
N GLY A 871 11.44 -6.18 24.01
CA GLY A 871 11.33 -6.83 22.72
C GLY A 871 11.75 -8.30 22.77
N ARG A 872 11.19 -9.13 21.87
CA ARG A 872 11.47 -10.57 21.73
C ARG A 872 12.97 -10.91 21.69
N THR A 873 13.80 -10.00 21.17
CA THR A 873 15.26 -10.17 21.10
C THR A 873 15.95 -10.01 22.46
N GLY A 874 15.54 -9.03 23.28
CA GLY A 874 16.21 -8.71 24.55
C GLY A 874 15.93 -9.73 25.65
N VAL A 875 14.69 -10.24 25.74
CA VAL A 875 14.38 -11.32 26.69
C VAL A 875 15.06 -12.62 26.28
N ARG A 876 15.13 -12.93 24.98
CA ARG A 876 15.81 -14.11 24.48
C ARG A 876 17.31 -14.09 24.76
N GLU A 877 17.96 -12.93 24.67
CA GLU A 877 19.37 -12.77 25.06
C GLU A 877 19.61 -13.08 26.53
N ILE A 878 18.71 -12.63 27.42
CA ILE A 878 18.78 -12.93 28.87
C ILE A 878 18.50 -14.42 29.14
N VAL A 879 17.49 -15.01 28.49
CA VAL A 879 17.19 -16.43 28.65
C VAL A 879 18.33 -17.30 28.10
N SER A 880 18.93 -16.94 26.96
CA SER A 880 20.09 -17.64 26.42
C SER A 880 21.32 -17.52 27.32
N SER A 881 21.57 -16.37 27.97
CA SER A 881 22.68 -16.25 28.92
C SER A 881 22.48 -17.11 30.17
N ILE A 882 21.24 -17.29 30.63
CA ILE A 882 20.93 -18.16 31.76
C ILE A 882 21.11 -19.65 31.37
N ILE A 883 20.73 -20.06 30.15
CA ILE A 883 20.85 -21.45 29.69
C ILE A 883 22.31 -21.86 29.36
N GLU A 884 23.16 -20.91 28.97
CA GLU A 884 24.57 -21.17 28.60
C GLU A 884 25.55 -21.24 29.78
N GLU A 885 25.19 -20.76 30.96
CA GLU A 885 25.97 -20.84 32.22
C GLU A 885 25.71 -22.12 33.01
#